data_AF-A0A3D8RD36-F1
#
_entry.id   AF-A0A3D8RD36-F1
#
_cell.length_a   1.000
_cell.length_b   1.000
_cell.length_c   1.000
_cell.angle_alpha   90.00
_cell.angle_beta   90.00
_cell.angle_gamma   90.00
#
_symmetry.space_group_name_H-M   'P 1'
#
loop_
_entity.id
_entity.type
_entity.pdbx_description
1 polymer ?
#
loop_
_entity_poly.entity_id
_entity_poly.type
_entity_poly.pdbx_seq_one_letter_code
_entity_poly.pdbx_strand_id
1 'polypeptide(L)'
;MATSEKVPYVSQSVQEVQTLLQGLSGNFKDSQAKKKGFSCKHQTFPVNGSPAGIKVHSWRFQDWDYKRDDLPTYARGLFTTKNEKNQPEVAIRGYDKFFNTDEVPTTKWENILAYTQGPYELSLKENGCIIFISGLHDGSLLVCSKHSTGPRNDAEQSHAMAGEAWVDRQLQKLGRTREDLAKELRKRNVTAVAELCDDDFEEHILAYGKEDAGLYLHGININLPEFMTYPGDQVQAFAEEWGFKKTDFLVIQDIHETRSFLEGVADTGSYNGRDIEGFVIRCKARFTKGPAVDWFFKYKFEEPYLMYRQWRECTKALIAGRPPRYKKHVKITEDYLLYARRRLAESTKLAKQYNQNHGIIALRDDFLKEINMKGSDIIRQEFAAMGGAPEDVNKDIILVPIATIGCGKTTIALALVHLFGWGHIQNDNITGKNRPPRFTAALLEQLDDKPVAIADRNNAQRHERKQIIEDIHKSHPQVRLVALNFVHSRETLNRVRAVTQNRVFARGDNHQTIQAASDKKKVLGIMEGFINRYENLNPEQQPDDGFDSVIDLNPTADSRQNLETVISQLSSTYPKLISDLPTSDDLDEAMKFALSDYKPDLRHDVSYGGSKPKNQKPHQQQKQQPIALPKKKPLEYMSVTLPTRDILEALEMAFGSISSNKARFFRHLQDTGRVQPEFHVTLIHRASAKAHPELWEKYSAIHVAAGSAQNKLGDCPVVLERVVWDDRIMAIVARLTDENWECVNEIAHITVGTIGPDVKPKESNDLLKRWLVEGSGDISGIGEVAFEGRQTVPGTVHERKKIRKEKEGRGHKRMPDYVTNCGRVGFGTQLGPPHRPAASHAAMFSNLDMFGFISCYTSMEANKGSRNSSIEFNLTWLTMTSDVFEGPKTPARSLPRLIDQTQPGRREGNPPPVPSPKEDKGHIQTVRAQGCCISLTSSPYPTNEPSSSSRAIASAQSQSQSQAALPRPSTHASNHSARPARQDQAQPLSAHPTKPLKLHIWTSSNRLWSRAELDRERLEFFETRVTGKPEIWQTLKAALEVLWRGGEDGDIDGGLATAEMMIKAAGITVPTGDLASGVYDVFGEFYMMPEHVVTDPENVMESADTESKSDEDNKSGRDELNEEEILRRREEKGKAVVNPKDLIKVRARLSDRGGQDLVVNIGKEDSVRLLTRRICEDGLFQPGRTIRIAYMGKILNENKSLVSQGWQEGHVINAMVF
;
A
#
# COMPACT_ATOMS: atom_id res chain seq x y z
N MET A 1 48.49 -17.54 21.88
CA MET A 1 48.54 -16.67 23.08
C MET A 1 47.57 -15.53 22.82
N ALA A 2 46.64 -15.24 23.73
CA ALA A 2 45.83 -14.02 23.60
C ALA A 2 46.75 -12.80 23.78
N THR A 3 46.61 -11.81 22.91
CA THR A 3 47.20 -10.48 23.13
C THR A 3 46.59 -9.86 24.37
N SER A 4 47.39 -9.21 25.22
CA SER A 4 46.93 -8.68 26.50
C SER A 4 46.16 -7.35 26.35
N GLU A 5 45.12 -7.35 25.52
CA GLU A 5 44.16 -6.26 25.47
C GLU A 5 43.40 -6.17 26.79
N LYS A 6 43.13 -4.94 27.22
CA LYS A 6 42.61 -4.67 28.55
C LYS A 6 41.10 -4.83 28.54
N VAL A 7 40.64 -6.03 28.94
CA VAL A 7 39.21 -6.41 29.06
C VAL A 7 38.37 -5.23 29.53
N PRO A 8 37.36 -4.77 28.75
CA PRO A 8 36.64 -3.56 29.08
C PRO A 8 35.82 -3.74 30.36
N TYR A 9 35.90 -2.73 31.23
CA TYR A 9 35.19 -2.68 32.50
C TYR A 9 34.83 -1.23 32.83
N VAL A 10 33.55 -0.99 33.13
CA VAL A 10 33.03 0.28 33.64
C VAL A 10 31.95 -0.04 34.68
N SER A 11 32.00 0.61 35.83
CA SER A 11 30.97 0.50 36.89
C SER A 11 29.75 1.35 36.56
N GLN A 12 28.55 0.86 36.88
CA GLN A 12 27.30 1.60 36.60
C GLN A 12 27.18 2.89 37.41
N SER A 13 26.79 3.96 36.73
CA SER A 13 26.40 5.23 37.36
C SER A 13 24.91 5.22 37.68
N VAL A 14 24.57 5.28 38.96
CA VAL A 14 23.17 5.31 39.44
C VAL A 14 22.38 6.47 38.82
N GLN A 15 23.06 7.59 38.53
CA GLN A 15 22.47 8.78 37.92
C GLN A 15 22.11 8.53 36.45
N GLU A 16 23.00 7.92 35.66
CA GLU A 16 22.74 7.56 34.26
C GLU A 16 21.65 6.50 34.14
N VAL A 17 21.64 5.47 34.99
CA VAL A 17 20.57 4.45 34.98
C VAL A 17 19.23 5.06 35.40
N GLN A 18 19.22 6.01 36.34
CA GLN A 18 18.00 6.76 36.69
C GLN A 18 17.53 7.65 35.51
N THR A 19 18.43 8.29 34.77
CA THR A 19 18.10 9.06 33.55
C THR A 19 17.57 8.18 32.43
N LEU A 20 18.18 7.01 32.20
CA LEU A 20 17.69 5.98 31.27
C LEU A 20 16.25 5.57 31.64
N LEU A 21 16.01 5.25 32.91
CA LEU A 21 14.68 4.88 33.40
C LEU A 21 13.65 6.01 33.25
N GLN A 22 14.05 7.28 33.43
CA GLN A 22 13.19 8.43 33.15
C GLN A 22 12.86 8.56 31.66
N GLY A 23 13.86 8.43 30.77
CA GLY A 23 13.65 8.46 29.32
C GLY A 23 12.77 7.32 28.81
N LEU A 24 12.93 6.12 29.36
CA LEU A 24 12.05 4.98 29.10
C LEU A 24 10.63 5.20 29.66
N SER A 25 10.49 5.88 30.79
CA SER A 25 9.20 6.01 31.51
C SER A 25 8.35 7.22 31.15
N GLY A 26 8.95 8.29 30.60
CA GLY A 26 8.24 9.54 30.31
C GLY A 26 7.03 9.37 29.38
N ASN A 27 7.15 8.46 28.40
CA ASN A 27 6.12 8.18 27.39
C ASN A 27 4.88 7.44 27.93
N PHE A 28 4.84 7.00 29.20
CA PHE A 28 3.64 6.37 29.79
C PHE A 28 2.66 7.35 30.46
N LYS A 29 3.13 8.53 30.89
CA LYS A 29 2.34 9.38 31.80
C LYS A 29 1.62 10.55 31.12
N ASP A 30 2.19 11.11 30.06
CA ASP A 30 1.59 12.27 29.38
C ASP A 30 0.75 11.90 28.16
N SER A 31 -0.57 12.06 28.27
CA SER A 31 -1.51 11.88 27.16
C SER A 31 -1.32 12.92 26.05
N GLN A 32 -0.77 14.10 26.37
CA GLN A 32 -0.56 15.20 25.42
C GLN A 32 0.76 15.11 24.63
N ALA A 33 1.77 14.40 25.14
CA ALA A 33 3.09 14.27 24.49
C ALA A 33 3.09 13.41 23.20
N LYS A 34 1.97 12.74 22.89
CA LYS A 34 1.81 11.72 21.82
C LYS A 34 1.97 12.20 20.37
N LYS A 35 2.59 13.35 20.12
CA LYS A 35 2.86 13.86 18.76
C LYS A 35 4.32 13.70 18.28
N LYS A 36 5.25 13.21 19.11
CA LYS A 36 6.64 12.91 18.69
C LYS A 36 7.31 11.65 19.29
N GLY A 37 6.82 11.10 20.40
CA GLY A 37 7.51 10.01 21.12
C GLY A 37 7.54 8.64 20.41
N PHE A 38 8.45 7.76 20.87
CA PHE A 38 8.56 6.34 20.52
C PHE A 38 7.71 5.46 21.45
N SER A 39 7.55 4.16 21.14
CA SER A 39 6.79 3.21 21.98
C SER A 39 7.68 2.17 22.63
N CYS A 40 7.96 2.35 23.93
CA CYS A 40 8.52 1.29 24.78
C CYS A 40 7.42 0.63 25.60
N LYS A 41 7.48 -0.70 25.74
CA LYS A 41 6.66 -1.50 26.66
C LYS A 41 7.55 -2.06 27.77
N HIS A 42 6.99 -2.20 28.96
CA HIS A 42 7.68 -2.72 30.14
C HIS A 42 6.90 -3.90 30.75
N GLN A 43 7.61 -4.93 31.22
CA GLN A 43 7.05 -6.05 31.96
C GLN A 43 7.98 -6.46 33.12
N THR A 44 7.41 -6.57 34.33
CA THR A 44 8.11 -7.07 35.52
C THR A 44 8.08 -8.60 35.58
N PHE A 45 9.20 -9.23 35.89
CA PHE A 45 9.31 -10.66 36.19
C PHE A 45 9.94 -10.85 37.58
N PRO A 46 9.46 -11.80 38.42
CA PRO A 46 10.20 -12.25 39.60
C PRO A 46 11.40 -13.10 39.15
N VAL A 47 12.54 -12.98 39.82
CA VAL A 47 13.70 -13.84 39.58
C VAL A 47 13.50 -15.14 40.37
N ASN A 48 13.35 -16.25 39.67
CA ASN A 48 13.14 -17.55 40.32
C ASN A 48 14.38 -17.95 41.13
N GLY A 49 14.17 -18.48 42.34
CA GLY A 49 15.24 -18.89 43.25
C GLY A 49 16.04 -17.76 43.93
N SER A 50 15.72 -16.48 43.70
CA SER A 50 16.44 -15.35 44.31
C SER A 50 16.23 -15.27 45.84
N PRO A 51 17.30 -15.36 46.66
CA PRO A 51 17.18 -15.24 48.12
C PRO A 51 16.63 -13.90 48.58
N ALA A 52 16.91 -12.81 47.86
CA ALA A 52 16.37 -11.47 48.18
C ALA A 52 15.00 -11.18 47.52
N GLY A 53 14.39 -12.15 46.81
CA GLY A 53 13.10 -11.98 46.14
C GLY A 53 13.12 -10.94 45.01
N ILE A 54 14.26 -10.81 44.33
CA ILE A 54 14.52 -9.77 43.32
C ILE A 54 13.49 -9.83 42.19
N LYS A 55 13.15 -8.66 41.66
CA LYS A 55 12.32 -8.49 40.46
C LYS A 55 13.11 -7.74 39.40
N VAL A 56 12.96 -8.17 38.15
CA VAL A 56 13.58 -7.55 36.97
C VAL A 56 12.51 -6.96 36.06
N HIS A 57 12.88 -5.88 35.39
CA HIS A 57 12.02 -5.03 34.60
C HIS A 57 12.49 -5.09 33.15
N SER A 58 11.84 -5.91 32.32
CA SER A 58 12.15 -6.05 30.90
C SER A 58 11.60 -4.86 30.12
N TRP A 59 12.42 -4.26 29.26
CA TRP A 59 12.05 -3.15 28.39
C TRP A 59 12.08 -3.59 26.92
N ARG A 60 11.08 -3.16 26.15
CA ARG A 60 10.90 -3.53 24.74
C ARG A 60 10.36 -2.36 23.92
N PHE A 61 11.23 -1.78 23.10
CA PHE A 61 10.82 -0.92 21.98
C PHE A 61 10.17 -1.75 20.85
N GLN A 62 9.47 -1.08 19.94
CA GLN A 62 9.09 -1.68 18.67
C GLN A 62 10.32 -1.83 17.76
N ASP A 63 10.41 -2.89 16.95
CA ASP A 63 11.63 -3.20 16.18
C ASP A 63 11.93 -2.17 15.05
N TRP A 64 10.99 -1.24 14.77
CA TRP A 64 11.19 -0.06 13.90
C TRP A 64 11.61 1.22 14.64
N ASP A 65 11.34 1.36 15.94
CA ASP A 65 11.66 2.59 16.69
C ASP A 65 13.18 2.79 16.80
N TYR A 66 13.96 1.70 16.72
CA TYR A 66 15.43 1.73 16.61
C TYR A 66 15.97 2.31 15.29
N LYS A 67 15.12 2.68 14.32
CA LYS A 67 15.52 3.45 13.12
C LYS A 67 15.46 4.98 13.33
N ARG A 68 15.24 5.43 14.57
CA ARG A 68 15.26 6.84 15.00
C ARG A 68 16.61 7.18 15.64
N ASP A 69 16.92 8.47 15.72
CA ASP A 69 18.16 8.96 16.35
C ASP A 69 17.98 9.40 17.83
N ASP A 70 16.75 9.36 18.37
CA ASP A 70 16.37 9.96 19.66
C ASP A 70 15.97 8.96 20.77
N LEU A 71 16.38 7.69 20.68
CA LEU A 71 16.13 6.72 21.75
C LEU A 71 17.07 6.91 22.96
N PRO A 72 16.61 6.67 24.21
CA PRO A 72 17.45 6.76 25.41
C PRO A 72 18.46 5.60 25.53
N THR A 73 18.29 4.54 24.73
CA THR A 73 19.27 3.47 24.48
C THR A 73 18.79 2.65 23.27
N TYR A 74 19.72 2.01 22.56
CA TYR A 74 19.42 1.13 21.42
C TYR A 74 19.46 -0.36 21.79
N ALA A 75 19.65 -0.68 23.07
CA ALA A 75 19.78 -2.05 23.60
C ALA A 75 18.53 -2.92 23.30
N ARG A 76 18.73 -3.98 22.51
CA ARG A 76 17.68 -4.91 22.03
C ARG A 76 17.56 -6.13 22.95
N GLY A 77 17.23 -5.88 24.20
CA GLY A 77 17.19 -6.89 25.26
C GLY A 77 17.69 -6.29 26.56
N LEU A 78 16.89 -5.40 27.15
CA LEU A 78 17.25 -4.60 28.30
C LEU A 78 16.42 -5.02 29.50
N PHE A 79 17.06 -5.38 30.61
CA PHE A 79 16.38 -5.60 31.89
C PHE A 79 17.04 -4.73 32.95
N THR A 80 16.24 -4.03 33.75
CA THR A 80 16.71 -3.27 34.91
C THR A 80 16.22 -3.90 36.20
N THR A 81 16.89 -3.63 37.31
CA THR A 81 16.55 -4.13 38.65
C THR A 81 16.90 -3.08 39.70
N LYS A 82 16.99 -3.48 40.97
CA LYS A 82 17.59 -2.70 42.02
C LYS A 82 18.76 -3.43 42.69
N ASN A 83 19.77 -2.67 43.09
CA ASN A 83 20.88 -3.19 43.87
C ASN A 83 20.51 -3.33 45.37
N GLU A 84 21.46 -3.84 46.17
CA GLU A 84 21.37 -4.00 47.63
C GLU A 84 20.95 -2.71 48.39
N LYS A 85 21.20 -1.53 47.80
CA LYS A 85 20.93 -0.20 48.35
C LYS A 85 19.60 0.38 47.85
N ASN A 86 18.74 -0.45 47.22
CA ASN A 86 17.45 -0.07 46.64
C ASN A 86 17.57 0.98 45.50
N GLN A 87 18.77 1.14 44.93
CA GLN A 87 19.10 2.04 43.81
C GLN A 87 18.91 1.31 42.46
N PRO A 88 18.57 2.02 41.36
CA PRO A 88 18.40 1.41 40.05
C PRO A 88 19.70 0.83 39.47
N GLU A 89 19.57 -0.27 38.73
CA GLU A 89 20.68 -1.00 38.12
C GLU A 89 20.25 -1.65 36.79
N VAL A 90 21.13 -1.70 35.79
CA VAL A 90 20.98 -2.54 34.59
C VAL A 90 21.37 -3.97 34.94
N ALA A 91 20.42 -4.90 34.86
CA ALA A 91 20.64 -6.32 35.13
C ALA A 91 21.06 -7.09 33.87
N ILE A 92 20.50 -6.76 32.70
CA ILE A 92 20.79 -7.40 31.41
C ILE A 92 20.89 -6.34 30.33
N ARG A 93 21.92 -6.45 29.48
CA ARG A 93 22.25 -5.54 28.38
C ARG A 93 22.61 -6.33 27.12
N GLY A 94 21.59 -6.75 26.37
CA GLY A 94 21.77 -7.26 25.00
C GLY A 94 22.39 -6.21 24.07
N TYR A 95 22.87 -6.61 22.88
CA TYR A 95 23.46 -5.69 21.91
C TYR A 95 22.48 -4.59 21.49
N ASP A 96 23.01 -3.51 20.89
CA ASP A 96 22.15 -2.59 20.16
C ASP A 96 21.48 -3.28 18.95
N LYS A 97 20.34 -2.75 18.52
CA LYS A 97 19.64 -3.24 17.32
C LYS A 97 20.48 -2.94 16.07
N PHE A 98 21.18 -3.95 15.56
CA PHE A 98 21.91 -3.88 14.30
C PHE A 98 21.06 -4.28 13.07
N PHE A 99 21.37 -3.64 11.96
CA PHE A 99 20.64 -3.71 10.69
C PHE A 99 21.47 -4.41 9.62
N ASN A 100 20.80 -4.93 8.57
CA ASN A 100 21.44 -5.62 7.45
C ASN A 100 22.15 -4.58 6.59
N THR A 101 23.10 -4.97 5.75
CA THR A 101 23.52 -4.12 4.64
C THR A 101 22.29 -3.59 3.91
N ASP A 102 22.29 -2.29 3.65
CA ASP A 102 21.27 -1.50 2.95
C ASP A 102 19.86 -1.45 3.62
N GLU A 103 19.64 -2.06 4.79
CA GLU A 103 18.38 -2.00 5.56
C GLU A 103 18.10 -0.61 6.18
N VAL A 104 19.13 0.20 6.42
CA VAL A 104 19.05 1.59 6.94
C VAL A 104 20.17 2.45 6.33
N PRO A 105 20.10 3.80 6.36
CA PRO A 105 21.14 4.66 5.79
C PRO A 105 22.54 4.35 6.31
N THR A 106 22.71 4.10 7.62
CA THR A 106 24.01 3.80 8.24
C THR A 106 24.61 2.45 7.85
N THR A 107 23.82 1.51 7.33
CA THR A 107 24.30 0.20 6.85
C THR A 107 24.35 0.08 5.33
N LYS A 108 24.14 1.17 4.59
CA LYS A 108 24.52 1.21 3.17
C LYS A 108 26.04 1.11 3.03
N TRP A 109 26.52 0.43 2.00
CA TRP A 109 27.96 0.32 1.73
C TRP A 109 28.69 1.67 1.65
N GLU A 110 28.10 2.68 1.01
CA GLU A 110 28.66 4.05 0.94
C GLU A 110 28.98 4.65 2.34
N ASN A 111 28.13 4.36 3.33
CA ASN A 111 28.25 4.89 4.70
C ASN A 111 29.07 3.97 5.61
N ILE A 112 29.08 2.66 5.36
CA ILE A 112 30.00 1.73 6.02
C ILE A 112 31.44 2.12 5.66
N LEU A 113 31.74 2.31 4.38
CA LEU A 113 33.06 2.76 3.89
C LEU A 113 33.48 4.12 4.48
N ALA A 114 32.56 5.07 4.60
CA ALA A 114 32.86 6.44 5.04
C ALA A 114 32.96 6.63 6.56
N TYR A 115 32.27 5.82 7.37
CA TYR A 115 32.08 6.08 8.80
C TYR A 115 32.49 4.94 9.75
N THR A 116 32.92 3.79 9.23
CA THR A 116 33.42 2.67 10.06
C THR A 116 34.95 2.56 10.03
N GLN A 117 35.50 1.89 11.04
CA GLN A 117 36.94 1.64 11.16
C GLN A 117 37.15 0.20 11.67
N GLY A 118 38.06 -0.51 11.00
CA GLY A 118 38.50 -1.85 11.40
C GLY A 118 39.39 -1.87 12.66
N PRO A 119 39.81 -3.05 13.12
CA PRO A 119 39.55 -4.37 12.53
C PRO A 119 38.06 -4.73 12.50
N TYR A 120 37.65 -5.45 11.46
CA TYR A 120 36.31 -5.98 11.27
C TYR A 120 36.28 -7.43 11.77
N GLU A 121 35.58 -7.70 12.87
CA GLU A 121 35.35 -9.06 13.35
C GLU A 121 34.09 -9.62 12.68
N LEU A 122 34.25 -10.59 11.78
CA LEU A 122 33.17 -11.30 11.12
C LEU A 122 32.85 -12.55 11.93
N SER A 123 31.89 -12.45 12.84
CA SER A 123 31.41 -13.58 13.65
C SER A 123 30.29 -14.36 12.97
N LEU A 124 30.32 -15.69 13.03
CA LEU A 124 29.27 -16.54 12.46
C LEU A 124 27.90 -16.21 13.05
N LYS A 125 26.90 -16.01 12.19
CA LYS A 125 25.52 -15.77 12.64
C LYS A 125 24.78 -17.09 12.83
N GLU A 126 25.07 -17.76 13.94
CA GLU A 126 24.32 -18.92 14.45
C GLU A 126 22.80 -18.69 14.44
N ASN A 127 22.01 -19.75 14.33
CA ASN A 127 20.59 -19.70 13.94
C ASN A 127 19.71 -20.40 15.01
N GLY A 128 19.55 -19.75 16.17
CA GLY A 128 18.78 -20.27 17.29
C GLY A 128 17.96 -19.19 17.98
N CYS A 129 17.87 -19.25 19.31
CA CYS A 129 17.22 -18.22 20.13
C CYS A 129 18.18 -17.56 21.14
N ILE A 130 18.15 -16.22 21.20
CA ILE A 130 19.09 -15.45 22.00
C ILE A 130 18.79 -15.53 23.51
N ILE A 131 19.82 -15.90 24.26
CA ILE A 131 19.88 -16.03 25.71
C ILE A 131 20.87 -15.00 26.27
N PHE A 132 20.45 -14.30 27.32
CA PHE A 132 21.27 -13.37 28.09
C PHE A 132 21.49 -13.92 29.50
N ILE A 133 22.71 -13.80 30.02
CA ILE A 133 23.08 -14.33 31.34
C ILE A 133 23.83 -13.25 32.12
N SER A 134 23.46 -12.99 33.38
CA SER A 134 24.19 -12.10 34.29
C SER A 134 24.06 -12.54 35.75
N GLY A 135 24.87 -11.94 36.63
CA GLY A 135 24.77 -12.14 38.08
C GLY A 135 24.12 -10.96 38.79
N LEU A 136 23.27 -11.26 39.77
CA LEU A 136 22.60 -10.28 40.63
C LEU A 136 23.34 -10.09 41.96
N HIS A 137 22.94 -9.06 42.72
CA HIS A 137 23.64 -8.67 43.95
C HIS A 137 23.48 -9.65 45.12
N ASP A 138 22.49 -10.55 45.08
CA ASP A 138 22.25 -11.60 46.07
C ASP A 138 22.89 -12.96 45.67
N GLY A 139 23.74 -12.97 44.64
CA GLY A 139 24.38 -14.19 44.11
C GLY A 139 23.53 -14.96 43.09
N SER A 140 22.28 -14.54 42.84
CA SER A 140 21.43 -15.21 41.84
C SER A 140 22.00 -15.09 40.43
N LEU A 141 22.02 -16.19 39.69
CA LEU A 141 22.25 -16.18 38.25
C LEU A 141 20.94 -15.87 37.53
N LEU A 142 20.89 -14.74 36.83
CA LEU A 142 19.76 -14.35 35.99
C LEU A 142 19.98 -14.86 34.57
N VAL A 143 19.03 -15.65 34.07
CA VAL A 143 18.98 -16.09 32.66
C VAL A 143 17.69 -15.56 32.03
N CYS A 144 17.83 -14.89 30.89
CA CYS A 144 16.75 -14.28 30.14
C CYS A 144 16.76 -14.74 28.68
N SER A 145 15.59 -15.02 28.12
CA SER A 145 15.37 -14.87 26.68
C SER A 145 15.30 -13.39 26.31
N LYS A 146 15.28 -13.06 25.01
CA LYS A 146 15.21 -11.68 24.46
C LYS A 146 14.38 -10.67 25.28
N HIS A 147 13.20 -11.06 25.78
CA HIS A 147 12.25 -10.19 26.49
C HIS A 147 11.53 -10.86 27.68
N SER A 148 12.01 -11.99 28.20
CA SER A 148 11.34 -12.74 29.28
C SER A 148 12.30 -13.69 30.01
N THR A 149 12.10 -13.87 31.32
CA THR A 149 12.82 -14.82 32.19
C THR A 149 11.84 -15.71 32.96
N GLY A 150 12.31 -16.88 33.41
CA GLY A 150 11.52 -17.84 34.19
C GLY A 150 10.43 -18.58 33.41
N PRO A 151 9.50 -19.26 34.12
CA PRO A 151 8.39 -19.98 33.51
C PRO A 151 7.34 -19.05 32.92
N ARG A 152 6.54 -19.59 31.99
CA ARG A 152 5.40 -18.90 31.38
C ARG A 152 4.17 -19.80 31.39
N ASN A 153 2.99 -19.20 31.40
CA ASN A 153 1.72 -19.94 31.43
C ASN A 153 1.30 -20.50 30.05
N ASP A 154 2.02 -20.14 28.98
CA ASP A 154 1.67 -20.43 27.58
C ASP A 154 2.64 -21.38 26.86
N ALA A 155 3.63 -21.95 27.57
CA ALA A 155 4.55 -22.96 27.06
C ALA A 155 5.02 -23.92 28.16
N GLU A 156 5.21 -25.20 27.85
CA GLU A 156 5.69 -26.22 28.81
C GLU A 156 7.13 -25.92 29.30
N GLN A 157 7.96 -25.31 28.44
CA GLN A 157 9.28 -24.79 28.77
C GLN A 157 9.49 -23.45 28.03
N SER A 158 10.00 -22.42 28.71
CA SER A 158 10.38 -21.16 28.05
C SER A 158 11.80 -21.23 27.50
N HIS A 159 12.16 -20.44 26.48
CA HIS A 159 13.56 -20.39 26.00
C HIS A 159 14.54 -20.01 27.14
N ALA A 160 14.10 -19.19 28.12
CA ALA A 160 14.92 -18.86 29.29
C ALA A 160 15.21 -20.10 30.15
N MET A 161 14.20 -20.94 30.40
CA MET A 161 14.36 -22.21 31.13
C MET A 161 15.17 -23.26 30.34
N ALA A 162 15.09 -23.25 29.02
CA ALA A 162 15.95 -24.10 28.17
C ALA A 162 17.41 -23.63 28.23
N GLY A 163 17.65 -22.31 28.20
CA GLY A 163 18.95 -21.71 28.46
C GLY A 163 19.48 -22.06 29.85
N GLU A 164 18.67 -21.94 30.90
CA GLU A 164 19.03 -22.35 32.27
C GLU A 164 19.48 -23.82 32.34
N ALA A 165 18.71 -24.74 31.76
CA ALA A 165 19.04 -26.16 31.75
C ALA A 165 20.36 -26.47 31.02
N TRP A 166 20.70 -25.71 29.98
CA TRP A 166 21.99 -25.80 29.30
C TRP A 166 23.13 -25.18 30.11
N VAL A 167 22.89 -24.06 30.80
CA VAL A 167 23.86 -23.47 31.75
C VAL A 167 24.20 -24.45 32.86
N ASP A 168 23.20 -25.11 33.47
CA ASP A 168 23.44 -26.15 34.48
C ASP A 168 24.26 -27.31 33.91
N ARG A 169 23.92 -27.77 32.69
CA ARG A 169 24.61 -28.87 31.99
C ARG A 169 26.08 -28.56 31.70
N GLN A 170 26.44 -27.32 31.35
CA GLN A 170 27.86 -26.94 31.13
C GLN A 170 28.62 -26.70 32.44
N LEU A 171 28.00 -26.05 33.43
CA LEU A 171 28.64 -25.79 34.72
C LEU A 171 28.90 -27.08 35.51
N GLN A 172 27.96 -28.03 35.48
CA GLN A 172 28.12 -29.37 36.06
C GLN A 172 29.30 -30.14 35.45
N LYS A 173 29.50 -30.06 34.12
CA LYS A 173 30.66 -30.67 33.43
C LYS A 173 32.00 -30.07 33.87
N LEU A 174 32.02 -28.82 34.32
CA LEU A 174 33.21 -28.13 34.82
C LEU A 174 33.37 -28.19 36.35
N GLY A 175 32.43 -28.78 37.08
CA GLY A 175 32.42 -28.75 38.55
C GLY A 175 32.20 -27.36 39.15
N ARG A 176 31.63 -26.41 38.39
CA ARG A 176 31.30 -25.04 38.82
C ARG A 176 29.81 -24.92 39.17
N THR A 177 29.42 -23.90 39.92
CA THR A 177 28.02 -23.62 40.30
C THR A 177 27.44 -22.41 39.56
N ARG A 178 26.09 -22.27 39.57
CA ARG A 178 25.42 -21.04 39.12
C ARG A 178 25.93 -19.80 39.85
N GLU A 179 26.22 -19.92 41.15
CA GLU A 179 26.67 -18.80 42.00
C GLU A 179 28.07 -18.33 41.59
N ASP A 180 28.96 -19.21 41.16
CA ASP A 180 30.30 -18.86 40.67
C ASP A 180 30.23 -18.03 39.38
N LEU A 181 29.39 -18.48 38.42
CA LEU A 181 29.16 -17.74 37.17
C LEU A 181 28.48 -16.39 37.44
N ALA A 182 27.52 -16.34 38.37
CA ALA A 182 26.88 -15.11 38.79
C ALA A 182 27.90 -14.13 39.39
N LYS A 183 28.75 -14.58 40.32
CA LYS A 183 29.81 -13.77 40.92
C LYS A 183 30.77 -13.21 39.87
N GLU A 184 31.20 -14.00 38.89
CA GLU A 184 32.14 -13.52 37.87
C GLU A 184 31.51 -12.53 36.89
N LEU A 185 30.30 -12.81 36.39
CA LEU A 185 29.56 -11.88 35.53
C LEU A 185 29.24 -10.56 36.26
N ARG A 186 28.87 -10.66 37.55
CA ARG A 186 28.61 -9.50 38.41
C ARG A 186 29.87 -8.67 38.65
N LYS A 187 31.00 -9.32 38.99
CA LYS A 187 32.32 -8.71 39.19
C LYS A 187 32.83 -7.97 37.96
N ARG A 188 32.54 -8.47 36.75
CA ARG A 188 32.88 -7.79 35.48
C ARG A 188 31.85 -6.73 35.06
N ASN A 189 30.70 -6.62 35.75
CA ASN A 189 29.55 -5.80 35.37
C ASN A 189 29.03 -6.08 33.93
N VAL A 190 28.88 -7.36 33.58
CA VAL A 190 28.52 -7.77 32.21
C VAL A 190 27.26 -8.62 32.10
N THR A 191 26.74 -8.66 30.87
CA THR A 191 25.83 -9.68 30.35
C THR A 191 26.61 -10.56 29.37
N ALA A 192 26.66 -11.86 29.61
CA ALA A 192 27.04 -12.84 28.60
C ALA A 192 25.86 -13.08 27.65
N VAL A 193 26.14 -13.15 26.35
CA VAL A 193 25.15 -13.24 25.27
C VAL A 193 25.44 -14.45 24.40
N ALA A 194 24.52 -15.42 24.43
CA ALA A 194 24.63 -16.68 23.73
C ALA A 194 23.41 -16.95 22.84
N GLU A 195 23.58 -17.70 21.76
CA GLU A 195 22.47 -18.23 20.96
C GLU A 195 22.28 -19.70 21.38
N LEU A 196 21.11 -20.03 21.92
CA LEU A 196 20.72 -21.41 22.18
C LEU A 196 20.28 -22.05 20.87
N CYS A 197 21.01 -23.08 20.45
CA CYS A 197 20.72 -23.85 19.24
C CYS A 197 20.62 -25.32 19.64
N ASP A 198 19.43 -25.93 19.51
CA ASP A 198 19.14 -27.30 20.00
C ASP A 198 17.86 -27.83 19.34
N ASP A 199 17.97 -28.70 18.33
CA ASP A 199 16.82 -29.23 17.57
C ASP A 199 15.88 -30.12 18.43
N ASP A 200 16.38 -30.68 19.54
CA ASP A 200 15.54 -31.39 20.52
C ASP A 200 14.61 -30.42 21.29
N PHE A 201 14.90 -29.11 21.29
CA PHE A 201 14.10 -28.06 21.93
C PHE A 201 13.27 -27.25 20.92
N GLU A 202 13.88 -26.73 19.85
CA GLU A 202 13.19 -25.93 18.82
C GLU A 202 14.01 -25.91 17.52
N GLU A 203 13.48 -26.45 16.42
CA GLU A 203 14.13 -26.36 15.09
C GLU A 203 13.93 -24.97 14.46
N HIS A 204 15.03 -24.34 14.03
CA HIS A 204 14.98 -23.01 13.40
C HIS A 204 14.95 -23.07 11.86
N ILE A 205 16.12 -23.10 11.21
CA ILE A 205 16.31 -23.22 9.75
C ILE A 205 17.59 -24.03 9.45
N LEU A 206 18.70 -23.74 10.14
CA LEU A 206 19.87 -24.62 10.18
C LEU A 206 19.66 -25.73 11.21
N ALA A 207 20.30 -26.88 11.01
CA ALA A 207 20.24 -28.02 11.92
C ALA A 207 21.32 -27.95 13.00
N TYR A 208 20.93 -28.33 14.23
CA TYR A 208 21.78 -28.42 15.42
C TYR A 208 21.48 -29.74 16.13
N GLY A 209 22.03 -30.82 15.57
CA GLY A 209 21.95 -32.16 16.16
C GLY A 209 22.66 -32.25 17.52
N LYS A 210 22.44 -33.37 18.24
CA LYS A 210 22.78 -33.51 19.67
C LYS A 210 24.24 -33.23 20.05
N GLU A 211 25.20 -33.44 19.15
CA GLU A 211 26.62 -33.12 19.37
C GLU A 211 26.91 -31.63 19.19
N ASP A 212 26.18 -30.96 18.30
CA ASP A 212 26.29 -29.52 18.01
C ASP A 212 25.47 -28.67 18.98
N ALA A 213 24.37 -29.21 19.51
CA ALA A 213 23.45 -28.50 20.40
C ALA A 213 24.14 -27.84 21.62
N GLY A 214 23.64 -26.67 22.02
CA GLY A 214 24.07 -25.94 23.21
C GLY A 214 23.99 -24.41 23.10
N LEU A 215 24.63 -23.74 24.06
CA LEU A 215 24.73 -22.28 24.14
C LEU A 215 26.01 -21.80 23.45
N TYR A 216 25.88 -21.23 22.25
CA TYR A 216 26.98 -20.61 21.49
C TYR A 216 27.21 -19.20 22.01
N LEU A 217 28.28 -18.97 22.79
CA LEU A 217 28.60 -17.65 23.30
C LEU A 217 29.21 -16.78 22.19
N HIS A 218 28.44 -15.78 21.76
CA HIS A 218 28.86 -14.86 20.71
C HIS A 218 29.22 -13.46 21.22
N GLY A 219 28.97 -13.12 22.49
CA GLY A 219 29.49 -11.84 23.02
C GLY A 219 29.27 -11.63 24.51
N ILE A 220 29.90 -10.57 25.00
CA ILE A 220 29.82 -10.12 26.40
C ILE A 220 29.73 -8.60 26.38
N ASN A 221 28.67 -8.04 26.95
CA ASN A 221 28.38 -6.60 26.94
C ASN A 221 28.48 -6.02 28.34
N ILE A 222 28.97 -4.79 28.47
CA ILE A 222 28.93 -4.07 29.76
C ILE A 222 27.48 -3.64 30.06
N ASN A 223 27.06 -3.77 31.31
CA ASN A 223 25.71 -3.40 31.75
C ASN A 223 25.60 -1.87 31.91
N LEU A 224 25.53 -1.14 30.81
CA LEU A 224 25.39 0.32 30.72
C LEU A 224 24.22 0.73 29.80
N PRO A 225 23.74 1.99 29.88
CA PRO A 225 22.83 2.56 28.88
C PRO A 225 23.45 2.59 27.47
N GLU A 226 24.71 3.00 27.37
CA GLU A 226 25.52 3.00 26.14
C GLU A 226 25.94 1.58 25.72
N PHE A 227 26.46 1.41 24.52
CA PHE A 227 26.94 0.12 24.02
C PHE A 227 28.46 0.00 24.13
N MET A 228 28.90 -1.05 24.82
CA MET A 228 30.29 -1.44 24.95
C MET A 228 30.34 -2.97 25.04
N THR A 229 31.20 -3.61 24.25
CA THR A 229 31.26 -5.08 24.12
C THR A 229 32.69 -5.59 24.18
N TYR A 230 32.85 -6.88 24.42
CA TYR A 230 34.16 -7.56 24.41
C TYR A 230 34.56 -7.91 22.97
N PRO A 231 35.86 -7.80 22.61
CA PRO A 231 36.38 -8.34 21.36
C PRO A 231 36.27 -9.88 21.33
N GLY A 232 36.24 -10.45 20.12
CA GLY A 232 35.92 -11.85 19.88
C GLY A 232 36.85 -12.85 20.58
N ASP A 233 38.13 -12.50 20.79
CA ASP A 233 39.11 -13.35 21.48
C ASP A 233 38.78 -13.50 22.98
N GLN A 234 38.41 -12.39 23.64
CA GLN A 234 38.01 -12.40 25.06
C GLN A 234 36.65 -13.06 25.26
N VAL A 235 35.78 -13.02 24.26
CA VAL A 235 34.52 -13.80 24.23
C VAL A 235 34.82 -15.30 24.13
N GLN A 236 35.69 -15.73 23.20
CA GLN A 236 36.07 -17.14 23.08
C GLN A 236 36.82 -17.65 24.32
N ALA A 237 37.69 -16.84 24.92
CA ALA A 237 38.38 -17.20 26.17
C ALA A 237 37.39 -17.43 27.32
N PHE A 238 36.38 -16.57 27.47
CA PHE A 238 35.32 -16.76 28.47
C PHE A 238 34.42 -17.97 28.13
N ALA A 239 34.18 -18.24 26.84
CA ALA A 239 33.42 -19.42 26.41
C ALA A 239 34.11 -20.72 26.85
N GLU A 240 35.43 -20.83 26.63
CA GLU A 240 36.25 -21.96 27.10
C GLU A 240 36.29 -22.04 28.64
N GLU A 241 36.45 -20.91 29.33
CA GLU A 241 36.56 -20.86 30.80
C GLU A 241 35.27 -21.31 31.52
N TRP A 242 34.10 -21.07 30.91
CA TRP A 242 32.78 -21.33 31.51
C TRP A 242 31.95 -22.40 30.77
N GLY A 243 32.51 -23.06 29.76
CA GLY A 243 31.94 -24.27 29.14
C GLY A 243 30.88 -24.02 28.06
N PHE A 244 30.82 -22.81 27.51
CA PHE A 244 29.96 -22.49 26.37
C PHE A 244 30.53 -23.09 25.07
N LYS A 245 29.67 -23.28 24.07
CA LYS A 245 30.12 -23.47 22.68
C LYS A 245 30.76 -22.16 22.22
N LYS A 246 31.91 -22.23 21.54
CA LYS A 246 32.50 -21.05 20.88
C LYS A 246 31.72 -20.71 19.62
N THR A 247 31.47 -19.42 19.41
CA THR A 247 31.16 -18.90 18.07
C THR A 247 32.46 -18.58 17.35
N ASP A 248 32.66 -19.13 16.16
CA ASP A 248 33.82 -18.80 15.34
C ASP A 248 33.70 -17.38 14.78
N PHE A 249 34.85 -16.71 14.70
CA PHE A 249 35.00 -15.43 14.05
C PHE A 249 36.33 -15.37 13.29
N LEU A 250 36.39 -14.49 12.31
CA LEU A 250 37.60 -14.13 11.58
C LEU A 250 37.76 -12.61 11.60
N VAL A 251 38.98 -12.12 11.45
CA VAL A 251 39.30 -10.69 11.57
C VAL A 251 39.96 -10.22 10.28
N ILE A 252 39.32 -9.25 9.63
CA ILE A 252 39.82 -8.60 8.42
C ILE A 252 40.13 -7.13 8.75
N GLN A 253 41.24 -6.60 8.25
CA GLN A 253 41.64 -5.22 8.56
C GLN A 253 40.94 -4.19 7.66
N ASP A 254 40.80 -4.51 6.38
CA ASP A 254 40.20 -3.63 5.38
C ASP A 254 38.72 -3.92 5.11
N ILE A 255 37.97 -2.88 4.75
CA ILE A 255 36.54 -2.96 4.50
C ILE A 255 36.19 -3.42 3.07
N HIS A 256 37.06 -3.20 2.08
CA HIS A 256 36.88 -3.74 0.74
C HIS A 256 37.20 -5.24 0.73
N GLU A 257 38.27 -5.67 1.41
CA GLU A 257 38.55 -7.09 1.66
C GLU A 257 37.40 -7.77 2.41
N THR A 258 36.87 -7.12 3.47
CA THR A 258 35.69 -7.58 4.20
C THR A 258 34.47 -7.75 3.29
N ARG A 259 34.21 -6.78 2.40
CA ARG A 259 33.10 -6.84 1.44
C ARG A 259 33.27 -7.98 0.46
N SER A 260 34.43 -8.10 -0.20
CA SER A 260 34.71 -9.15 -1.18
C SER A 260 34.66 -10.55 -0.57
N PHE A 261 35.08 -10.70 0.69
CA PHE A 261 34.89 -11.95 1.43
C PHE A 261 33.41 -12.29 1.64
N LEU A 262 32.61 -11.33 2.11
CA LEU A 262 31.17 -11.54 2.36
C LEU A 262 30.40 -11.90 1.10
N GLU A 263 30.70 -11.22 -0.01
CA GLU A 263 30.12 -11.49 -1.33
C GLU A 263 30.53 -12.88 -1.84
N GLY A 264 31.83 -13.22 -1.83
CA GLY A 264 32.31 -14.53 -2.30
C GLY A 264 31.85 -15.75 -1.46
N VAL A 265 31.46 -15.55 -0.20
CA VAL A 265 30.81 -16.61 0.60
C VAL A 265 29.31 -16.71 0.27
N ALA A 266 28.66 -15.60 -0.08
CA ALA A 266 27.24 -15.56 -0.44
C ALA A 266 26.90 -16.43 -1.66
N ASP A 267 27.78 -16.44 -2.68
CA ASP A 267 27.68 -17.29 -3.88
C ASP A 267 27.46 -18.79 -3.57
N THR A 268 27.91 -19.25 -2.40
CA THR A 268 27.78 -20.64 -1.94
C THR A 268 26.75 -20.83 -0.83
N GLY A 269 26.43 -19.76 -0.09
CA GLY A 269 25.65 -19.81 1.15
C GLY A 269 26.31 -20.54 2.32
N SER A 270 27.58 -20.94 2.21
CA SER A 270 28.26 -21.89 3.11
C SER A 270 29.68 -21.44 3.46
N TYR A 271 30.14 -21.73 4.68
CA TYR A 271 31.51 -21.42 5.12
C TYR A 271 32.16 -22.65 5.75
N ASN A 272 33.40 -22.96 5.35
CA ASN A 272 34.14 -24.16 5.75
C ASN A 272 33.35 -25.48 5.61
N GLY A 273 32.44 -25.55 4.62
CA GLY A 273 31.58 -26.72 4.36
C GLY A 273 30.32 -26.82 5.24
N ARG A 274 30.03 -25.80 6.05
CA ARG A 274 28.81 -25.68 6.87
C ARG A 274 27.90 -24.59 6.30
N ASP A 275 26.61 -24.91 6.12
CA ASP A 275 25.58 -23.93 5.78
C ASP A 275 25.44 -22.90 6.91
N ILE A 276 25.46 -21.59 6.59
CA ILE A 276 25.36 -20.50 7.57
C ILE A 276 24.37 -19.42 7.11
N GLU A 277 23.68 -18.77 8.05
CA GLU A 277 22.72 -17.69 7.73
C GLU A 277 23.42 -16.37 7.30
N GLY A 278 24.76 -16.34 7.34
CA GLY A 278 25.61 -15.17 7.12
C GLY A 278 26.43 -14.80 8.35
N PHE A 279 26.84 -13.53 8.43
CA PHE A 279 27.75 -13.00 9.46
C PHE A 279 27.15 -11.82 10.22
N VAL A 280 27.59 -11.65 11.48
CA VAL A 280 27.50 -10.38 12.22
C VAL A 280 28.89 -9.78 12.25
N ILE A 281 29.02 -8.60 11.63
CA ILE A 281 30.27 -7.86 11.47
C ILE A 281 30.34 -6.78 12.54
N ARG A 282 31.47 -6.73 13.25
CA ARG A 282 31.72 -5.83 14.38
C ARG A 282 32.88 -4.93 14.03
N CYS A 283 32.74 -3.65 14.29
CA CYS A 283 33.78 -2.66 14.07
C CYS A 283 33.55 -1.46 15.02
N LYS A 284 34.39 -0.43 14.88
CA LYS A 284 34.06 0.89 15.47
C LYS A 284 33.39 1.77 14.41
N ALA A 285 32.48 2.65 14.81
CA ALA A 285 31.85 3.61 13.89
C ALA A 285 31.76 5.02 14.48
N ARG A 286 31.75 6.04 13.60
CA ARG A 286 31.67 7.46 13.95
C ARG A 286 30.74 8.23 13.00
N PHE A 287 29.43 8.08 13.20
CA PHE A 287 28.41 8.81 12.45
C PHE A 287 28.21 10.27 12.95
N THR A 288 28.73 10.62 14.13
CA THR A 288 28.57 11.94 14.76
C THR A 288 29.92 12.50 15.25
N LYS A 289 29.94 13.77 15.70
CA LYS A 289 31.14 14.40 16.28
C LYS A 289 31.42 13.85 17.68
N GLY A 290 32.17 12.75 17.76
CA GLY A 290 32.55 12.10 19.02
C GLY A 290 33.67 11.06 18.85
N PRO A 291 33.97 10.27 19.89
CA PRO A 291 34.79 9.06 19.75
C PRO A 291 34.11 8.05 18.79
N ALA A 292 34.86 7.06 18.32
CA ALA A 292 34.25 5.94 17.60
C ALA A 292 33.71 4.93 18.63
N VAL A 293 32.47 4.47 18.44
CA VAL A 293 31.76 3.57 19.36
C VAL A 293 31.68 2.15 18.80
N ASP A 294 31.39 1.16 19.64
CA ASP A 294 31.06 -0.20 19.17
C ASP A 294 29.84 -0.14 18.25
N TRP A 295 29.97 -0.71 17.05
CA TRP A 295 28.87 -0.74 16.08
C TRP A 295 28.90 -2.01 15.25
N PHE A 296 27.73 -2.64 15.13
CA PHE A 296 27.56 -3.90 14.42
C PHE A 296 26.65 -3.69 13.21
N PHE A 297 26.93 -4.41 12.13
CA PHE A 297 25.99 -4.68 11.05
C PHE A 297 25.93 -6.19 10.78
N LYS A 298 24.95 -6.63 9.99
CA LYS A 298 24.84 -8.02 9.56
C LYS A 298 24.84 -8.12 8.04
N TYR A 299 25.48 -9.15 7.52
CA TYR A 299 25.39 -9.54 6.13
C TYR A 299 24.76 -10.92 6.10
N LYS A 300 23.52 -11.02 5.63
CA LYS A 300 22.77 -12.27 5.53
C LYS A 300 22.77 -12.78 4.10
N PHE A 301 22.87 -14.09 3.96
CA PHE A 301 22.56 -14.74 2.69
C PHE A 301 21.04 -14.89 2.58
N GLU A 302 20.44 -14.39 1.49
CA GLU A 302 18.98 -14.48 1.29
C GLU A 302 18.56 -15.93 1.09
N GLU A 303 19.17 -16.59 0.10
CA GLU A 303 18.78 -17.92 -0.37
C GLU A 303 19.84 -18.98 -0.05
N PRO A 304 19.45 -20.27 0.10
CA PRO A 304 18.08 -20.80 0.07
C PRO A 304 17.28 -20.56 1.37
N TYR A 305 17.81 -19.75 2.31
CA TYR A 305 17.25 -19.57 3.65
C TYR A 305 15.89 -18.86 3.67
N LEU A 306 15.60 -17.97 2.72
CA LEU A 306 14.30 -17.33 2.57
C LEU A 306 13.28 -18.28 1.97
N MET A 307 13.64 -19.06 0.93
CA MET A 307 12.84 -20.20 0.46
C MET A 307 12.50 -21.19 1.60
N TYR A 308 13.47 -21.59 2.43
CA TYR A 308 13.23 -22.49 3.56
C TYR A 308 12.27 -21.89 4.62
N ARG A 309 12.39 -20.58 4.92
CA ARG A 309 11.43 -19.87 5.79
C ARG A 309 10.03 -19.85 5.17
N GLN A 310 9.93 -19.57 3.87
CA GLN A 310 8.66 -19.57 3.13
C GLN A 310 7.97 -20.94 3.22
N TRP A 311 8.71 -22.03 2.99
CA TRP A 311 8.20 -23.40 3.12
C TRP A 311 7.70 -23.71 4.54
N ARG A 312 8.43 -23.28 5.58
CA ARG A 312 8.02 -23.46 6.98
C ARG A 312 6.72 -22.75 7.32
N GLU A 313 6.61 -21.45 7.01
CA GLU A 313 5.40 -20.69 7.32
C GLU A 313 4.21 -21.11 6.44
N CYS A 314 4.46 -21.53 5.19
CA CYS A 314 3.43 -22.11 4.33
C CYS A 314 2.92 -23.46 4.84
N THR A 315 3.78 -24.29 5.43
CA THR A 315 3.37 -25.56 6.07
C THR A 315 2.55 -25.29 7.34
N LYS A 316 2.94 -24.31 8.17
CA LYS A 316 2.13 -23.87 9.32
C LYS A 316 0.79 -23.27 8.92
N ALA A 317 0.71 -22.57 7.77
CA ALA A 317 -0.56 -22.12 7.21
C ALA A 317 -1.44 -23.31 6.81
N LEU A 318 -0.88 -24.28 6.07
CA LEU A 318 -1.55 -25.50 5.63
C LEU A 318 -2.12 -26.33 6.81
N ILE A 319 -1.32 -26.54 7.86
CA ILE A 319 -1.74 -27.25 9.08
C ILE A 319 -2.86 -26.47 9.81
N ALA A 320 -2.78 -25.14 9.84
CA ALA A 320 -3.80 -24.28 10.44
C ALA A 320 -5.05 -24.08 9.56
N GLY A 321 -5.21 -24.81 8.45
CA GLY A 321 -6.34 -24.69 7.52
C GLY A 321 -6.41 -23.34 6.79
N ARG A 322 -5.33 -22.56 6.77
CA ARG A 322 -5.25 -21.25 6.13
C ARG A 322 -4.58 -21.37 4.76
N PRO A 323 -4.98 -20.60 3.74
CA PRO A 323 -4.31 -20.59 2.44
C PRO A 323 -2.84 -20.15 2.64
N PRO A 324 -1.85 -20.96 2.23
CA PRO A 324 -0.45 -20.56 2.27
C PRO A 324 -0.19 -19.33 1.38
N ARG A 325 0.76 -18.48 1.77
CA ARG A 325 1.10 -17.24 1.06
C ARG A 325 2.59 -17.21 0.77
N TYR A 326 2.94 -17.20 -0.51
CA TYR A 326 4.28 -17.20 -1.05
C TYR A 326 4.33 -16.36 -2.33
N LYS A 327 5.53 -15.95 -2.76
CA LYS A 327 5.73 -15.08 -3.94
C LYS A 327 7.01 -15.36 -4.72
N LYS A 328 8.14 -15.50 -4.03
CA LYS A 328 9.35 -16.09 -4.61
C LYS A 328 9.16 -17.61 -4.72
N HIS A 329 9.95 -18.29 -5.55
CA HIS A 329 10.02 -19.77 -5.61
C HIS A 329 8.66 -20.46 -5.80
N VAL A 330 7.76 -19.87 -6.62
CA VAL A 330 6.34 -20.25 -6.66
C VAL A 330 6.16 -21.74 -6.98
N LYS A 331 6.73 -22.18 -8.11
CA LYS A 331 6.58 -23.56 -8.60
C LYS A 331 7.13 -24.59 -7.61
N ILE A 332 8.36 -24.41 -7.15
CA ILE A 332 8.97 -25.37 -6.22
C ILE A 332 8.31 -25.33 -4.83
N THR A 333 7.66 -24.22 -4.45
CA THR A 333 6.82 -24.13 -3.25
C THR A 333 5.47 -24.83 -3.44
N GLU A 334 4.89 -24.82 -4.64
CA GLU A 334 3.72 -25.65 -4.98
C GLU A 334 4.06 -27.15 -4.89
N ASP A 335 5.18 -27.57 -5.50
CA ASP A 335 5.68 -28.95 -5.45
C ASP A 335 5.97 -29.39 -3.99
N TYR A 336 6.66 -28.55 -3.21
CA TYR A 336 6.90 -28.78 -1.78
C TYR A 336 5.59 -28.87 -0.98
N LEU A 337 4.60 -28.02 -1.24
CA LEU A 337 3.33 -28.04 -0.51
C LEU A 337 2.44 -29.24 -0.88
N LEU A 338 2.54 -29.73 -2.12
CA LEU A 338 1.90 -30.99 -2.54
C LEU A 338 2.54 -32.19 -1.81
N TYR A 339 3.87 -32.20 -1.72
CA TYR A 339 4.62 -33.19 -0.93
C TYR A 339 4.31 -33.12 0.57
N ALA A 340 4.36 -31.93 1.18
CA ALA A 340 4.06 -31.73 2.59
C ALA A 340 2.62 -32.16 2.93
N ARG A 341 1.65 -31.93 2.02
CA ARG A 341 0.27 -32.39 2.18
C ARG A 341 0.16 -33.93 2.21
N ARG A 342 0.96 -34.66 1.42
CA ARG A 342 1.03 -36.14 1.48
C ARG A 342 1.55 -36.59 2.86
N ARG A 343 2.73 -36.12 3.25
CA ARG A 343 3.39 -36.48 4.53
C ARG A 343 2.56 -36.12 5.78
N LEU A 344 1.81 -35.01 5.74
CA LEU A 344 0.89 -34.61 6.82
C LEU A 344 -0.39 -35.46 6.88
N ALA A 345 -0.88 -35.98 5.76
CA ALA A 345 -2.01 -36.92 5.73
C ALA A 345 -1.60 -38.33 6.23
N GLU A 346 -0.34 -38.73 5.98
CA GLU A 346 0.24 -39.99 6.44
C GLU A 346 0.54 -40.00 7.96
N SER A 347 0.81 -38.84 8.57
CA SER A 347 1.18 -38.75 9.99
C SER A 347 0.43 -37.64 10.74
N THR A 348 -0.60 -38.04 11.49
CA THR A 348 -1.36 -37.16 12.40
C THR A 348 -0.50 -36.57 13.53
N LYS A 349 0.66 -37.17 13.84
CA LYS A 349 1.63 -36.63 14.81
C LYS A 349 2.45 -35.47 14.25
N LEU A 350 2.84 -35.56 12.97
CA LEU A 350 3.70 -34.57 12.32
C LEU A 350 3.07 -33.17 12.36
N ALA A 351 1.76 -33.06 12.11
CA ALA A 351 1.05 -31.78 12.19
C ALA A 351 1.13 -31.10 13.57
N LYS A 352 1.09 -31.87 14.67
CA LYS A 352 1.27 -31.33 16.03
C LYS A 352 2.72 -30.90 16.25
N GLN A 353 3.67 -31.78 15.91
CA GLN A 353 5.11 -31.54 16.11
C GLN A 353 5.60 -30.31 15.32
N TYR A 354 5.13 -30.12 14.08
CA TYR A 354 5.52 -29.00 13.23
C TYR A 354 5.02 -27.64 13.76
N ASN A 355 3.84 -27.62 14.40
CA ASN A 355 3.35 -26.44 15.13
C ASN A 355 4.16 -26.15 16.40
N GLN A 356 4.84 -27.16 16.96
CA GLN A 356 5.78 -27.05 18.08
C GLN A 356 7.25 -26.90 17.60
N ASN A 357 7.48 -26.60 16.31
CA ASN A 357 8.81 -26.48 15.69
C ASN A 357 9.69 -27.75 15.74
N HIS A 358 9.11 -28.93 15.49
CA HIS A 358 9.87 -30.16 15.22
C HIS A 358 9.40 -30.83 13.93
N GLY A 359 10.33 -31.45 13.19
CA GLY A 359 10.11 -32.04 11.87
C GLY A 359 10.08 -31.04 10.71
N ILE A 360 10.52 -29.80 10.92
CA ILE A 360 10.64 -28.76 9.88
C ILE A 360 11.78 -29.12 8.93
N ILE A 361 12.96 -29.34 9.50
CA ILE A 361 14.21 -29.65 8.82
C ILE A 361 14.07 -31.01 8.13
N ALA A 362 13.58 -32.02 8.84
CA ALA A 362 13.35 -33.34 8.28
C ALA A 362 12.36 -33.34 7.10
N LEU A 363 11.26 -32.56 7.16
CA LEU A 363 10.29 -32.49 6.06
C LEU A 363 10.87 -31.77 4.83
N ARG A 364 11.68 -30.72 5.04
CA ARG A 364 12.42 -30.04 3.97
C ARG A 364 13.44 -30.98 3.33
N ASP A 365 14.26 -31.65 4.12
CA ASP A 365 15.40 -32.42 3.61
C ASP A 365 14.96 -33.73 2.96
N ASP A 366 13.88 -34.36 3.44
CA ASP A 366 13.23 -35.46 2.71
C ASP A 366 12.65 -34.98 1.35
N PHE A 367 12.11 -33.76 1.24
CA PHE A 367 11.62 -33.22 -0.05
C PHE A 367 12.77 -32.97 -1.02
N LEU A 368 13.82 -32.27 -0.58
CA LEU A 368 15.04 -32.02 -1.36
C LEU A 368 15.67 -33.34 -1.87
N LYS A 369 15.56 -34.40 -1.07
CA LYS A 369 15.97 -35.75 -1.42
C LYS A 369 15.01 -36.47 -2.38
N GLU A 370 13.69 -36.28 -2.29
CA GLU A 370 12.71 -36.82 -3.27
C GLU A 370 12.94 -36.24 -4.67
N ILE A 371 13.26 -34.94 -4.78
CA ILE A 371 13.58 -34.28 -6.05
C ILE A 371 15.06 -34.41 -6.48
N ASN A 372 15.93 -34.96 -5.61
CA ASN A 372 17.38 -35.08 -5.82
C ASN A 372 18.07 -33.74 -6.17
N MET A 373 17.82 -32.69 -5.38
CA MET A 373 18.41 -31.35 -5.53
C MET A 373 18.70 -30.70 -4.17
N LYS A 374 19.75 -29.88 -4.06
CA LYS A 374 19.95 -28.98 -2.92
C LYS A 374 19.14 -27.70 -3.07
N GLY A 375 18.95 -26.97 -1.97
CA GLY A 375 18.38 -25.61 -2.01
C GLY A 375 19.10 -24.69 -3.00
N SER A 376 20.43 -24.68 -3.00
CA SER A 376 21.24 -23.88 -3.94
C SER A 376 21.15 -24.34 -5.40
N ASP A 377 20.82 -25.62 -5.68
CA ASP A 377 20.57 -26.09 -7.05
C ASP A 377 19.22 -25.58 -7.59
N ILE A 378 18.19 -25.54 -6.73
CA ILE A 378 16.86 -24.97 -7.06
C ILE A 378 17.02 -23.49 -7.44
N ILE A 379 17.67 -22.71 -6.58
CA ILE A 379 17.89 -21.27 -6.76
C ILE A 379 18.65 -20.99 -8.06
N ARG A 380 19.69 -21.79 -8.35
CA ARG A 380 20.45 -21.71 -9.61
C ARG A 380 19.59 -22.02 -10.84
N GLN A 381 18.67 -22.99 -10.76
CA GLN A 381 17.76 -23.31 -11.86
C GLN A 381 16.69 -22.22 -12.07
N GLU A 382 16.12 -21.67 -11.01
CA GLU A 382 15.16 -20.55 -11.12
C GLU A 382 15.84 -19.30 -11.69
N PHE A 383 17.07 -18.97 -11.25
CA PHE A 383 17.86 -17.90 -11.85
C PHE A 383 18.18 -18.17 -13.33
N ALA A 384 18.62 -19.37 -13.70
CA ALA A 384 18.86 -19.72 -15.11
C ALA A 384 17.59 -19.61 -15.98
N ALA A 385 16.41 -19.92 -15.44
CA ALA A 385 15.13 -19.72 -16.13
C ALA A 385 14.74 -18.24 -16.28
N MET A 386 15.23 -17.37 -15.38
CA MET A 386 15.08 -15.91 -15.43
C MET A 386 16.28 -15.19 -16.10
N GLY A 387 16.98 -15.87 -17.01
CA GLY A 387 18.08 -15.29 -17.81
C GLY A 387 19.45 -15.23 -17.13
N GLY A 388 19.58 -15.76 -15.91
CA GLY A 388 20.78 -15.72 -15.08
C GLY A 388 20.49 -15.22 -13.67
N ALA A 389 21.45 -15.40 -12.76
CA ALA A 389 21.45 -14.68 -11.49
C ALA A 389 21.80 -13.20 -11.75
N PRO A 390 21.44 -12.24 -10.87
CA PRO A 390 21.67 -10.80 -11.13
C PRO A 390 23.13 -10.48 -11.54
N GLU A 391 24.09 -11.11 -10.89
CA GLU A 391 25.53 -11.07 -11.17
C GLU A 391 25.96 -11.65 -12.52
N ASP A 392 25.12 -12.50 -13.13
CA ASP A 392 25.30 -13.04 -14.49
C ASP A 392 24.59 -12.21 -15.58
N VAL A 393 23.54 -11.46 -15.23
CA VAL A 393 22.72 -10.72 -16.21
C VAL A 393 23.47 -9.53 -16.78
N ASN A 394 23.57 -9.49 -18.12
CA ASN A 394 24.20 -8.40 -18.89
C ASN A 394 23.29 -7.81 -19.99
N LYS A 395 22.04 -8.29 -20.11
CA LYS A 395 21.04 -7.84 -21.10
C LYS A 395 19.61 -8.15 -20.63
N ASP A 396 18.62 -7.86 -21.48
CA ASP A 396 17.20 -8.13 -21.27
C ASP A 396 16.60 -7.38 -20.05
N ILE A 397 17.07 -6.15 -19.79
CA ILE A 397 16.61 -5.31 -18.66
C ILE A 397 15.72 -4.15 -19.16
N ILE A 398 14.61 -3.88 -18.48
CA ILE A 398 13.78 -2.70 -18.70
C ILE A 398 13.76 -1.80 -17.46
N LEU A 399 14.20 -0.55 -17.63
CA LEU A 399 14.11 0.47 -16.57
C LEU A 399 12.74 1.15 -16.64
N VAL A 400 11.96 1.04 -15.56
CA VAL A 400 10.57 1.50 -15.46
C VAL A 400 10.47 2.65 -14.45
N PRO A 401 10.44 3.92 -14.87
CA PRO A 401 10.36 5.04 -13.94
C PRO A 401 8.96 5.20 -13.36
N ILE A 402 8.87 5.41 -12.05
CA ILE A 402 7.63 5.65 -11.31
C ILE A 402 7.73 7.05 -10.72
N ALA A 403 7.02 8.00 -11.33
CA ALA A 403 7.20 9.43 -11.06
C ALA A 403 6.00 10.29 -11.48
N THR A 404 6.00 11.55 -11.07
CA THR A 404 5.15 12.59 -11.66
C THR A 404 5.88 13.36 -12.77
N ILE A 405 5.22 14.38 -13.34
CA ILE A 405 5.81 15.27 -14.35
C ILE A 405 6.87 16.15 -13.67
N GLY A 406 8.00 16.38 -14.34
CA GLY A 406 9.08 17.26 -13.86
C GLY A 406 10.10 16.63 -12.90
N CYS A 407 9.95 15.35 -12.52
CA CYS A 407 10.88 14.68 -11.59
C CYS A 407 12.30 14.46 -12.13
N GLY A 408 12.49 14.34 -13.46
CA GLY A 408 13.80 14.13 -14.08
C GLY A 408 13.90 12.96 -15.08
N LYS A 409 12.92 12.03 -15.09
CA LYS A 409 12.86 10.81 -15.93
C LYS A 409 13.61 10.90 -17.27
N THR A 410 13.12 11.71 -18.21
CA THR A 410 13.68 11.86 -19.56
C THR A 410 15.13 12.34 -19.56
N THR A 411 15.52 13.20 -18.63
CA THR A 411 16.90 13.69 -18.52
C THR A 411 17.85 12.59 -18.07
N ILE A 412 17.45 11.78 -17.07
CA ILE A 412 18.22 10.59 -16.67
C ILE A 412 18.25 9.55 -17.81
N ALA A 413 17.12 9.33 -18.47
CA ALA A 413 17.04 8.40 -19.60
C ALA A 413 18.01 8.78 -20.74
N LEU A 414 18.02 10.06 -21.15
CA LEU A 414 18.92 10.55 -22.19
C LEU A 414 20.40 10.50 -21.78
N ALA A 415 20.72 10.75 -20.50
CA ALA A 415 22.09 10.61 -20.01
C ALA A 415 22.55 9.14 -20.02
N LEU A 416 21.70 8.18 -19.62
CA LEU A 416 21.99 6.75 -19.72
C LEU A 416 22.14 6.27 -21.18
N VAL A 417 21.35 6.82 -22.10
CA VAL A 417 21.51 6.59 -23.54
C VAL A 417 22.84 7.16 -24.05
N HIS A 418 23.30 8.31 -23.56
CA HIS A 418 24.59 8.89 -23.94
C HIS A 418 25.77 8.04 -23.46
N LEU A 419 25.73 7.64 -22.19
CA LEU A 419 26.81 6.88 -21.53
C LEU A 419 26.97 5.45 -22.08
N PHE A 420 25.86 4.75 -22.31
CA PHE A 420 25.86 3.30 -22.56
C PHE A 420 25.18 2.87 -23.87
N GLY A 421 24.67 3.82 -24.67
CA GLY A 421 24.02 3.53 -25.95
C GLY A 421 22.74 2.68 -25.85
N TRP A 422 22.10 2.63 -24.67
CA TRP A 422 20.90 1.85 -24.37
C TRP A 422 19.67 2.29 -25.17
N GLY A 423 18.63 1.44 -25.24
CA GLY A 423 17.36 1.77 -25.89
C GLY A 423 16.50 2.71 -25.05
N HIS A 424 15.70 3.57 -25.68
CA HIS A 424 14.82 4.53 -24.98
C HIS A 424 13.51 4.75 -25.72
N ILE A 425 12.41 4.32 -25.12
CA ILE A 425 11.06 4.50 -25.67
C ILE A 425 10.33 5.54 -24.83
N GLN A 426 10.14 6.73 -25.41
CA GLN A 426 9.26 7.74 -24.84
C GLN A 426 7.80 7.41 -25.14
N ASN A 427 6.99 7.26 -24.09
CA ASN A 427 5.57 6.99 -24.25
C ASN A 427 4.86 8.06 -25.09
N ASP A 428 5.30 9.33 -25.00
CA ASP A 428 4.71 10.47 -25.73
C ASP A 428 4.99 10.49 -27.23
N ASN A 429 5.95 9.69 -27.73
CA ASN A 429 6.12 9.45 -29.18
C ASN A 429 5.05 8.50 -29.76
N ILE A 430 4.36 7.70 -28.93
CA ILE A 430 3.49 6.62 -29.41
C ILE A 430 2.05 7.11 -29.61
N THR A 431 1.68 7.23 -30.89
CA THR A 431 0.37 7.74 -31.32
C THR A 431 -0.56 6.63 -31.84
N GLY A 432 -1.87 6.78 -31.64
CA GLY A 432 -2.91 5.91 -32.23
C GLY A 432 -3.78 5.17 -31.21
N LYS A 433 -4.49 4.13 -31.67
CA LYS A 433 -5.19 3.17 -30.79
C LYS A 433 -4.17 2.22 -30.15
N ASN A 434 -4.58 1.57 -29.05
CA ASN A 434 -3.82 0.55 -28.33
C ASN A 434 -2.38 1.00 -27.97
N ARG A 435 -2.25 2.23 -27.46
CA ARG A 435 -0.97 2.83 -27.03
C ARG A 435 -0.22 1.99 -25.98
N PRO A 436 -0.84 1.40 -24.92
CA PRO A 436 -0.08 0.67 -23.91
C PRO A 436 0.58 -0.62 -24.43
N PRO A 437 -0.12 -1.55 -25.13
CA PRO A 437 0.54 -2.72 -25.71
C PRO A 437 1.59 -2.38 -26.77
N ARG A 438 1.41 -1.28 -27.53
CA ARG A 438 2.41 -0.80 -28.48
C ARG A 438 3.64 -0.15 -27.82
N PHE A 439 3.48 0.39 -26.62
CA PHE A 439 4.60 0.86 -25.80
C PHE A 439 5.41 -0.31 -25.27
N THR A 440 4.75 -1.38 -24.80
CA THR A 440 5.43 -2.62 -24.43
C THR A 440 6.13 -3.28 -25.61
N ALA A 441 5.46 -3.40 -26.77
CA ALA A 441 6.06 -3.99 -27.97
C ALA A 441 7.33 -3.24 -28.44
N ALA A 442 7.29 -1.90 -28.45
CA ALA A 442 8.44 -1.09 -28.83
C ALA A 442 9.61 -1.16 -27.81
N LEU A 443 9.35 -1.51 -26.55
CA LEU A 443 10.40 -1.77 -25.56
C LEU A 443 11.06 -3.14 -25.79
N LEU A 444 10.28 -4.15 -26.14
CA LEU A 444 10.79 -5.48 -26.47
C LEU A 444 11.62 -5.44 -27.77
N GLU A 445 11.15 -4.73 -28.80
CA GLU A 445 11.86 -4.46 -30.06
C GLU A 445 13.20 -3.71 -29.86
N GLN A 446 13.41 -3.02 -28.72
CA GLN A 446 14.72 -2.46 -28.37
C GLN A 446 15.66 -3.49 -27.73
N LEU A 447 15.15 -4.52 -27.06
CA LEU A 447 15.98 -5.55 -26.41
C LEU A 447 16.60 -6.54 -27.40
N ASP A 448 16.06 -6.64 -28.62
CA ASP A 448 16.66 -7.43 -29.70
C ASP A 448 18.09 -6.94 -30.04
N ASP A 449 18.33 -5.61 -29.99
CA ASP A 449 19.61 -4.96 -30.30
C ASP A 449 20.35 -4.38 -29.07
N LYS A 450 19.68 -4.21 -27.91
CA LYS A 450 20.21 -3.45 -26.75
C LYS A 450 20.09 -4.22 -25.44
N PRO A 451 21.09 -4.15 -24.53
CA PRO A 451 21.02 -4.83 -23.24
C PRO A 451 19.98 -4.23 -22.28
N VAL A 452 19.64 -2.95 -22.47
CA VAL A 452 18.66 -2.23 -21.64
C VAL A 452 17.72 -1.41 -22.52
N ALA A 453 16.44 -1.37 -22.17
CA ALA A 453 15.46 -0.45 -22.74
C ALA A 453 14.78 0.41 -21.65
N ILE A 454 14.74 1.73 -21.83
CA ILE A 454 14.19 2.67 -20.85
C ILE A 454 12.75 3.04 -21.20
N ALA A 455 11.82 2.65 -20.31
CA ALA A 455 10.38 2.85 -20.45
C ALA A 455 9.93 4.24 -19.96
N ASP A 456 10.33 5.31 -20.65
CA ASP A 456 10.05 6.70 -20.25
C ASP A 456 8.54 7.04 -20.32
N ARG A 457 7.89 6.75 -19.20
CA ARG A 457 6.48 6.91 -18.86
C ARG A 457 6.39 7.27 -17.37
N ASN A 458 5.24 7.78 -16.91
CA ASN A 458 5.08 8.16 -15.50
C ASN A 458 4.88 6.96 -14.56
N ASN A 459 4.15 5.92 -14.99
CA ASN A 459 3.80 4.74 -14.18
C ASN A 459 3.31 5.09 -12.75
N ALA A 460 2.62 6.23 -12.65
CA ALA A 460 2.27 6.88 -11.39
C ALA A 460 1.16 6.13 -10.64
N GLN A 461 0.42 5.26 -11.33
CA GLN A 461 -0.69 4.50 -10.78
C GLN A 461 -0.43 2.99 -10.80
N ARG A 462 -0.97 2.26 -9.82
CA ARG A 462 -0.79 0.81 -9.72
C ARG A 462 -1.29 0.10 -10.97
N HIS A 463 -2.40 0.55 -11.57
CA HIS A 463 -2.89 -0.04 -12.82
C HIS A 463 -1.98 0.22 -14.05
N GLU A 464 -1.20 1.32 -14.05
CA GLU A 464 -0.18 1.57 -15.09
C GLU A 464 1.00 0.60 -14.91
N ARG A 465 1.43 0.35 -13.66
CA ARG A 465 2.50 -0.60 -13.31
C ARG A 465 2.09 -2.05 -13.59
N LYS A 466 0.87 -2.43 -13.21
CA LYS A 466 0.26 -3.72 -13.54
C LYS A 466 0.31 -4.01 -15.03
N GLN A 467 -0.12 -3.06 -15.87
CA GLN A 467 -0.16 -3.26 -17.32
C GLN A 467 1.24 -3.48 -17.94
N ILE A 468 2.27 -2.76 -17.49
CA ILE A 468 3.61 -2.94 -18.08
C ILE A 468 4.24 -4.28 -17.66
N ILE A 469 4.08 -4.68 -16.39
CA ILE A 469 4.55 -5.98 -15.88
C ILE A 469 3.82 -7.13 -16.61
N GLU A 470 2.49 -7.12 -16.63
CA GLU A 470 1.69 -8.19 -17.27
C GLU A 470 1.94 -8.28 -18.79
N ASP A 471 2.04 -7.16 -19.52
CA ASP A 471 2.26 -7.22 -20.97
C ASP A 471 3.69 -7.69 -21.33
N ILE A 472 4.71 -7.44 -20.49
CA ILE A 472 6.08 -7.91 -20.70
C ILE A 472 6.19 -9.41 -20.38
N HIS A 473 6.00 -9.79 -19.10
CA HIS A 473 6.27 -11.15 -18.63
C HIS A 473 5.36 -12.22 -19.24
N LYS A 474 4.20 -11.84 -19.79
CA LYS A 474 3.34 -12.72 -20.60
C LYS A 474 4.02 -13.27 -21.86
N SER A 475 5.06 -12.60 -22.37
CA SER A 475 5.78 -12.99 -23.59
C SER A 475 7.26 -13.23 -23.35
N HIS A 476 7.88 -12.46 -22.45
CA HIS A 476 9.31 -12.51 -22.14
C HIS A 476 9.50 -12.59 -20.61
N PRO A 477 9.25 -13.75 -19.99
CA PRO A 477 9.35 -13.94 -18.53
C PRO A 477 10.79 -13.82 -17.99
N GLN A 478 11.80 -13.85 -18.86
CA GLN A 478 13.21 -13.64 -18.51
C GLN A 478 13.62 -12.15 -18.42
N VAL A 479 12.76 -11.22 -18.85
CA VAL A 479 13.08 -9.78 -18.89
C VAL A 479 12.98 -9.17 -17.49
N ARG A 480 14.08 -8.57 -17.03
CA ARG A 480 14.21 -7.98 -15.69
C ARG A 480 13.61 -6.58 -15.65
N LEU A 481 12.72 -6.31 -14.69
CA LEU A 481 12.03 -5.03 -14.55
C LEU A 481 12.57 -4.26 -13.33
N VAL A 482 13.33 -3.19 -13.60
CA VAL A 482 13.93 -2.34 -12.56
C VAL A 482 13.09 -1.07 -12.39
N ALA A 483 12.46 -0.91 -11.23
CA ALA A 483 11.66 0.28 -10.93
C ALA A 483 12.55 1.47 -10.53
N LEU A 484 12.54 2.57 -11.31
CA LEU A 484 13.18 3.83 -10.92
C LEU A 484 12.16 4.69 -10.16
N ASN A 485 12.05 4.46 -8.85
CA ASN A 485 10.99 4.99 -7.98
C ASN A 485 11.33 6.40 -7.45
N PHE A 486 10.77 7.45 -8.06
CA PHE A 486 10.93 8.81 -7.56
C PHE A 486 10.04 9.03 -6.33
N VAL A 487 10.61 8.95 -5.13
CA VAL A 487 9.85 8.85 -3.88
C VAL A 487 9.04 10.11 -3.54
N HIS A 488 7.71 9.99 -3.50
CA HIS A 488 6.80 11.04 -3.05
C HIS A 488 6.29 10.72 -1.63
N SER A 489 6.99 11.18 -0.59
CA SER A 489 6.51 11.05 0.80
C SER A 489 5.51 12.15 1.14
N ARG A 490 4.66 11.95 2.16
CA ARG A 490 3.69 12.95 2.64
C ARG A 490 4.36 14.26 3.08
N GLU A 491 5.62 14.17 3.52
CA GLU A 491 6.45 15.29 3.97
C GLU A 491 7.13 15.99 2.79
N THR A 492 7.67 15.24 1.82
CA THR A 492 8.34 15.82 0.65
C THR A 492 7.37 16.37 -0.39
N LEU A 493 6.12 15.90 -0.46
CA LEU A 493 5.16 16.20 -1.54
C LEU A 493 5.02 17.70 -1.88
N ASN A 494 5.02 18.58 -0.87
CA ASN A 494 4.98 20.03 -1.11
C ASN A 494 6.27 20.58 -1.74
N ARG A 495 7.44 20.08 -1.31
CA ARG A 495 8.75 20.41 -1.92
C ARG A 495 8.88 19.80 -3.32
N VAL A 496 8.39 18.57 -3.52
CA VAL A 496 8.32 17.92 -4.84
C VAL A 496 7.46 18.76 -5.80
N ARG A 497 6.24 19.13 -5.40
CA ARG A 497 5.36 20.02 -6.19
C ARG A 497 6.08 21.30 -6.61
N ALA A 498 6.76 21.97 -5.68
CA ALA A 498 7.49 23.21 -5.99
C ALA A 498 8.69 22.99 -6.94
N VAL A 499 9.53 21.98 -6.67
CA VAL A 499 10.71 21.68 -7.50
C VAL A 499 10.33 21.22 -8.91
N THR A 500 9.34 20.33 -9.05
CA THR A 500 8.92 19.85 -10.37
C THR A 500 8.25 20.96 -11.19
N GLN A 501 7.41 21.80 -10.58
CA GLN A 501 6.82 22.96 -11.25
C GLN A 501 7.92 23.94 -11.72
N ASN A 502 8.87 24.27 -10.86
CA ASN A 502 9.99 25.14 -11.23
C ASN A 502 10.83 24.56 -12.37
N ARG A 503 11.11 23.25 -12.37
CA ARG A 503 11.81 22.56 -13.48
C ARG A 503 11.03 22.64 -14.80
N VAL A 504 9.72 22.42 -14.76
CA VAL A 504 8.86 22.51 -15.97
C VAL A 504 8.79 23.94 -16.51
N PHE A 505 8.70 24.96 -15.65
CA PHE A 505 8.70 26.35 -16.09
C PHE A 505 10.07 26.84 -16.58
N ALA A 506 11.17 26.43 -15.93
CA ALA A 506 12.53 26.78 -16.34
C ALA A 506 12.91 26.16 -17.70
N ARG A 507 12.40 24.96 -18.00
CA ARG A 507 12.54 24.31 -19.32
C ARG A 507 11.74 25.01 -20.43
N GLY A 508 10.77 25.85 -20.09
CA GLY A 508 9.93 26.58 -21.06
C GLY A 508 9.24 25.64 -22.04
N ASP A 509 9.18 26.04 -23.31
CA ASP A 509 8.56 25.24 -24.38
C ASP A 509 9.48 24.13 -24.94
N ASN A 510 10.66 23.90 -24.35
CA ASN A 510 11.53 22.76 -24.69
C ASN A 510 11.07 21.43 -24.04
N HIS A 511 9.83 21.39 -23.54
CA HIS A 511 9.16 20.17 -23.08
C HIS A 511 8.17 19.68 -24.15
N GLN A 512 8.43 18.51 -24.73
CA GLN A 512 7.73 17.92 -25.89
C GLN A 512 6.20 18.10 -25.91
N THR A 513 5.56 17.80 -24.77
CA THR A 513 4.10 17.75 -24.59
C THR A 513 3.56 18.92 -23.74
N ILE A 514 4.40 19.89 -23.34
CA ILE A 514 4.01 20.93 -22.37
C ILE A 514 4.60 22.29 -22.79
N GLN A 515 3.76 23.13 -23.39
CA GLN A 515 4.11 24.54 -23.66
C GLN A 515 4.00 25.35 -22.36
N ALA A 516 5.07 25.37 -21.57
CA ALA A 516 5.10 26.02 -20.26
C ALA A 516 5.04 27.56 -20.32
N ALA A 517 5.35 28.15 -21.48
CA ALA A 517 5.25 29.60 -21.68
C ALA A 517 3.82 30.07 -22.03
N SER A 518 3.03 29.26 -22.75
CA SER A 518 1.77 29.71 -23.37
C SER A 518 0.50 29.56 -22.52
N ASP A 519 0.40 28.55 -21.64
CA ASP A 519 -0.73 28.39 -20.71
C ASP A 519 -0.32 27.78 -19.36
N LYS A 520 0.29 28.61 -18.50
CA LYS A 520 0.72 28.21 -17.15
C LYS A 520 -0.39 27.56 -16.31
N LYS A 521 -1.66 27.94 -16.51
CA LYS A 521 -2.79 27.43 -15.70
C LYS A 521 -3.18 26.01 -16.13
N LYS A 522 -3.17 25.71 -17.43
CA LYS A 522 -3.33 24.35 -17.97
C LYS A 522 -2.18 23.45 -17.54
N VAL A 523 -0.94 23.94 -17.56
CA VAL A 523 0.24 23.16 -17.11
C VAL A 523 0.14 22.79 -15.63
N LEU A 524 -0.16 23.75 -14.74
CA LEU A 524 -0.36 23.47 -13.32
C LEU A 524 -1.48 22.44 -13.08
N GLY A 525 -2.61 22.57 -13.78
CA GLY A 525 -3.72 21.61 -13.68
C GLY A 525 -3.36 20.19 -14.14
N ILE A 526 -2.49 20.04 -15.13
CA ILE A 526 -1.98 18.74 -15.58
C ILE A 526 -1.02 18.14 -14.54
N MET A 527 -0.06 18.93 -14.04
CA MET A 527 0.92 18.47 -13.04
C MET A 527 0.25 18.06 -11.72
N GLU A 528 -0.64 18.90 -11.21
CA GLU A 528 -1.43 18.62 -10.01
C GLU A 528 -2.35 17.40 -10.23
N GLY A 529 -2.84 17.21 -11.46
CA GLY A 529 -3.58 16.02 -11.88
C GLY A 529 -2.75 14.73 -11.97
N PHE A 530 -1.41 14.79 -12.00
CA PHE A 530 -0.52 13.63 -11.81
C PHE A 530 -0.18 13.42 -10.34
N ILE A 531 0.07 14.49 -9.56
CA ILE A 531 0.34 14.40 -8.12
C ILE A 531 -0.86 13.81 -7.36
N ASN A 532 -2.08 14.29 -7.62
CA ASN A 532 -3.30 13.84 -6.94
C ASN A 532 -3.74 12.41 -7.25
N ARG A 533 -3.09 11.73 -8.20
CA ARG A 533 -3.31 10.32 -8.51
C ARG A 533 -2.02 9.50 -8.49
N TYR A 534 -0.95 10.00 -7.86
CA TYR A 534 0.24 9.21 -7.62
C TYR A 534 -0.04 8.18 -6.53
N GLU A 535 0.14 6.91 -6.84
CA GLU A 535 0.06 5.78 -5.92
C GLU A 535 1.50 5.30 -5.65
N ASN A 536 1.96 5.40 -4.41
CA ASN A 536 3.29 4.93 -4.00
C ASN A 536 3.53 3.48 -4.48
N LEU A 537 4.77 3.18 -4.89
CA LEU A 537 5.21 1.80 -5.09
C LEU A 537 5.29 1.08 -3.75
N ASN A 538 4.92 -0.19 -3.71
CA ASN A 538 5.06 -1.07 -2.55
C ASN A 538 5.54 -2.48 -2.99
N PRO A 539 6.85 -2.80 -2.91
CA PRO A 539 7.40 -4.08 -3.39
C PRO A 539 6.75 -5.31 -2.75
N GLU A 540 6.13 -5.13 -1.58
CA GLU A 540 5.45 -6.18 -0.84
C GLU A 540 4.01 -6.45 -1.31
N GLN A 541 3.53 -5.82 -2.40
CA GLN A 541 2.14 -5.97 -2.87
C GLN A 541 1.97 -5.88 -4.39
N GLN A 542 1.21 -6.82 -4.98
CA GLN A 542 0.77 -6.75 -6.37
C GLN A 542 0.20 -5.38 -6.75
N PRO A 543 0.57 -4.82 -7.91
CA PRO A 543 1.41 -5.43 -8.95
C PRO A 543 2.92 -5.20 -8.73
N ASP A 544 3.31 -4.45 -7.70
CA ASP A 544 4.66 -3.91 -7.56
C ASP A 544 5.67 -4.94 -7.01
N ASP A 545 5.19 -6.14 -6.64
CA ASP A 545 6.00 -7.33 -6.38
C ASP A 545 6.45 -8.06 -7.67
N GLY A 546 6.06 -7.55 -8.86
CA GLY A 546 6.55 -7.99 -10.17
C GLY A 546 7.73 -7.15 -10.71
N PHE A 547 8.40 -6.36 -9.86
CA PHE A 547 9.68 -5.73 -10.19
C PHE A 547 10.84 -6.52 -9.56
N ASP A 548 11.86 -6.85 -10.34
CA ASP A 548 13.04 -7.58 -9.89
C ASP A 548 13.91 -6.77 -8.92
N SER A 549 14.00 -5.45 -9.13
CA SER A 549 14.64 -4.54 -8.18
C SER A 549 14.06 -3.12 -8.23
N VAL A 550 14.30 -2.34 -7.17
CA VAL A 550 13.77 -0.99 -6.99
C VAL A 550 14.91 -0.03 -6.64
N ILE A 551 15.06 1.01 -7.44
CA ILE A 551 16.03 2.09 -7.26
C ILE A 551 15.27 3.34 -6.79
N ASP A 552 15.39 3.66 -5.50
CA ASP A 552 14.73 4.82 -4.88
C ASP A 552 15.47 6.12 -5.21
N LEU A 553 14.80 7.00 -5.96
CA LEU A 553 15.30 8.28 -6.44
C LEU A 553 14.63 9.44 -5.70
N ASN A 554 15.37 10.53 -5.50
CA ASN A 554 14.87 11.72 -4.84
C ASN A 554 14.41 12.77 -5.88
N PRO A 555 13.09 12.96 -6.12
CA PRO A 555 12.57 13.95 -7.06
C PRO A 555 12.88 15.43 -6.71
N THR A 556 13.43 15.70 -5.53
CA THR A 556 13.90 17.04 -5.13
C THR A 556 15.43 17.22 -5.21
N ALA A 557 16.19 16.13 -5.34
CA ALA A 557 17.63 16.16 -5.62
C ALA A 557 17.90 16.47 -7.10
N ASP A 558 19.15 16.77 -7.45
CA ASP A 558 19.50 17.04 -8.83
C ASP A 558 19.41 15.78 -9.71
N SER A 559 19.22 15.95 -11.02
CA SER A 559 19.19 14.83 -11.97
C SER A 559 20.57 14.16 -12.09
N ARG A 560 21.66 14.92 -11.95
CA ARG A 560 23.05 14.41 -11.92
C ARG A 560 23.31 13.47 -10.73
N GLN A 561 22.75 13.76 -9.56
CA GLN A 561 22.85 12.90 -8.37
C GLN A 561 21.96 11.65 -8.50
N ASN A 562 20.75 11.81 -9.05
CA ASN A 562 19.88 10.66 -9.30
C ASN A 562 20.45 9.73 -10.38
N LEU A 563 21.11 10.26 -11.42
CA LEU A 563 21.83 9.47 -12.43
C LEU A 563 22.92 8.60 -11.82
N GLU A 564 23.76 9.18 -10.96
CA GLU A 564 24.80 8.46 -10.21
C GLU A 564 24.21 7.38 -9.29
N THR A 565 23.06 7.67 -8.65
CA THR A 565 22.32 6.68 -7.85
C THR A 565 21.85 5.49 -8.70
N VAL A 566 21.31 5.74 -9.91
CA VAL A 566 20.91 4.67 -10.84
C VAL A 566 22.11 3.84 -11.26
N ILE A 567 23.22 4.46 -11.65
CA ILE A 567 24.41 3.75 -12.16
C ILE A 567 25.07 2.93 -11.07
N SER A 568 25.22 3.48 -9.86
CA SER A 568 25.76 2.78 -8.69
C SER A 568 24.92 1.55 -8.33
N GLN A 569 23.59 1.69 -8.25
CA GLN A 569 22.72 0.55 -7.92
C GLN A 569 22.57 -0.45 -9.07
N LEU A 570 22.59 -0.03 -10.34
CA LEU A 570 22.63 -0.97 -11.45
C LEU A 570 23.94 -1.75 -11.50
N SER A 571 25.10 -1.09 -11.31
CA SER A 571 26.40 -1.77 -11.27
C SER A 571 26.51 -2.74 -10.09
N SER A 572 25.99 -2.38 -8.91
CA SER A 572 25.99 -3.28 -7.74
C SER A 572 24.94 -4.39 -7.79
N THR A 573 23.95 -4.33 -8.68
CA THR A 573 22.92 -5.38 -8.86
C THR A 573 23.23 -6.27 -10.08
N TYR A 574 23.77 -5.68 -11.14
CA TYR A 574 24.05 -6.28 -12.43
C TYR A 574 25.49 -5.93 -12.87
N PRO A 575 26.54 -6.40 -12.17
CA PRO A 575 27.93 -6.02 -12.43
C PRO A 575 28.40 -6.29 -13.87
N LYS A 576 27.83 -7.28 -14.57
CA LYS A 576 28.17 -7.57 -15.98
C LYS A 576 27.46 -6.67 -16.99
N LEU A 577 26.58 -5.78 -16.55
CA LEU A 577 25.88 -4.79 -17.38
C LEU A 577 26.72 -3.53 -17.64
N ILE A 578 27.56 -3.15 -16.68
CA ILE A 578 28.37 -1.93 -16.70
C ILE A 578 29.81 -2.34 -16.36
N SER A 579 30.61 -2.68 -17.39
CA SER A 579 32.00 -3.13 -17.23
C SER A 579 32.90 -2.03 -16.65
N ASP A 580 32.66 -0.80 -17.07
CA ASP A 580 33.47 0.36 -16.76
C ASP A 580 32.54 1.45 -16.20
N LEU A 581 32.78 1.86 -14.95
CA LEU A 581 31.99 2.91 -14.30
C LEU A 581 32.39 4.28 -14.90
N PRO A 582 31.42 5.08 -15.39
CA PRO A 582 31.70 6.40 -15.93
C PRO A 582 32.25 7.35 -14.85
N THR A 583 33.20 8.20 -15.23
CA THR A 583 33.80 9.19 -14.34
C THR A 583 32.85 10.34 -14.02
N SER A 584 33.19 11.20 -13.05
CA SER A 584 32.38 12.39 -12.78
C SER A 584 32.25 13.32 -13.99
N ASP A 585 33.30 13.39 -14.82
CA ASP A 585 33.32 14.24 -16.02
C ASP A 585 32.39 13.66 -17.11
N ASP A 586 32.38 12.33 -17.30
CA ASP A 586 31.45 11.65 -18.21
C ASP A 586 29.98 11.84 -17.77
N LEU A 587 29.73 11.75 -16.46
CA LEU A 587 28.39 11.95 -15.88
C LEU A 587 27.91 13.39 -16.01
N ASP A 588 28.81 14.38 -15.89
CA ASP A 588 28.50 15.81 -16.11
C ASP A 588 28.32 16.13 -17.60
N GLU A 589 29.08 15.50 -18.49
CA GLU A 589 28.98 15.62 -19.95
C GLU A 589 27.66 15.02 -20.46
N ALA A 590 27.30 13.81 -20.04
CA ALA A 590 26.02 13.19 -20.38
C ALA A 590 24.81 13.98 -19.83
N MET A 591 24.95 14.56 -18.64
CA MET A 591 23.94 15.46 -18.06
C MET A 591 23.80 16.77 -18.83
N LYS A 592 24.91 17.33 -19.33
CA LYS A 592 24.91 18.49 -20.22
C LYS A 592 24.20 18.16 -21.53
N PHE A 593 24.59 17.08 -22.23
CA PHE A 593 23.92 16.60 -23.45
C PHE A 593 22.39 16.47 -23.28
N ALA A 594 21.95 15.85 -22.18
CA ALA A 594 20.54 15.67 -21.84
C ALA A 594 19.77 16.97 -21.50
N LEU A 595 20.46 18.12 -21.38
CA LEU A 595 19.89 19.42 -21.05
C LEU A 595 20.06 20.48 -22.16
N SER A 596 21.18 20.50 -22.90
CA SER A 596 21.44 21.49 -23.96
C SER A 596 21.08 21.04 -25.37
N ASP A 597 21.32 19.78 -25.71
CA ASP A 597 21.38 19.34 -27.12
C ASP A 597 20.17 18.52 -27.56
N TYR A 598 19.47 17.88 -26.62
CA TYR A 598 18.24 17.15 -26.92
C TYR A 598 17.07 18.07 -27.34
N LYS A 599 16.65 17.94 -28.60
CA LYS A 599 15.45 18.57 -29.17
C LYS A 599 14.42 17.49 -29.49
N PRO A 600 13.21 17.49 -28.89
CA PRO A 600 12.25 16.42 -29.09
C PRO A 600 11.65 16.43 -30.51
N ASP A 601 11.73 15.30 -31.21
CA ASP A 601 11.36 15.15 -32.62
C ASP A 601 9.87 15.42 -32.90
N LEU A 602 8.98 15.00 -32.00
CA LEU A 602 7.53 15.05 -32.21
C LEU A 602 6.86 16.01 -31.22
N ARG A 603 6.58 17.24 -31.66
CA ARG A 603 5.84 18.24 -30.87
C ARG A 603 4.34 17.91 -30.81
N HIS A 604 3.86 17.45 -29.66
CA HIS A 604 2.45 17.16 -29.46
C HIS A 604 1.70 18.32 -28.76
N ASP A 605 0.86 19.03 -29.51
CA ASP A 605 -0.11 19.96 -28.93
C ASP A 605 -1.18 19.19 -28.14
N VAL A 606 -1.38 19.56 -26.88
CA VAL A 606 -2.27 18.87 -25.94
C VAL A 606 -3.72 19.28 -26.18
N SER A 607 -4.27 18.73 -27.27
CA SER A 607 -5.69 18.65 -27.57
C SER A 607 -6.25 17.30 -27.11
N TYR A 608 -6.41 17.14 -25.79
CA TYR A 608 -6.99 15.92 -25.22
C TYR A 608 -8.52 15.90 -25.40
N GLY A 609 -8.97 15.64 -26.63
CA GLY A 609 -10.40 15.50 -26.97
C GLY A 609 -10.90 16.22 -28.22
N GLY A 610 -10.10 16.30 -29.30
CA GLY A 610 -10.53 16.83 -30.60
C GLY A 610 -10.39 15.80 -31.73
N SER A 611 -11.43 15.59 -32.55
CA SER A 611 -11.40 14.65 -33.68
C SER A 611 -10.56 15.17 -34.86
N LYS A 612 -9.86 14.26 -35.56
CA LYS A 612 -9.05 14.59 -36.74
C LYS A 612 -9.87 15.27 -37.86
N PRO A 613 -9.35 16.31 -38.53
CA PRO A 613 -9.77 16.66 -39.88
C PRO A 613 -9.22 15.63 -40.91
N LYS A 614 -9.83 15.56 -42.10
CA LYS A 614 -9.28 14.90 -43.28
C LYS A 614 -8.68 15.94 -44.24
N ASN A 615 -7.72 15.51 -45.07
CA ASN A 615 -7.07 16.32 -46.09
C ASN A 615 -8.05 16.95 -47.10
N GLN A 616 -7.69 18.12 -47.63
CA GLN A 616 -7.68 18.37 -49.07
C GLN A 616 -6.51 19.29 -49.45
N LYS A 617 -6.13 19.31 -50.73
CA LYS A 617 -4.92 20.00 -51.25
C LYS A 617 -5.19 21.48 -51.56
N PRO A 618 -4.14 22.32 -51.68
CA PRO A 618 -4.28 23.77 -51.55
C PRO A 618 -4.57 24.49 -52.87
N HIS A 619 -5.27 25.62 -52.79
CA HIS A 619 -4.99 26.77 -53.63
C HIS A 619 -5.21 28.10 -52.89
N GLN A 620 -4.54 29.11 -53.44
CA GLN A 620 -4.53 30.54 -53.07
C GLN A 620 -5.96 31.10 -52.91
N GLN A 621 -6.24 32.17 -52.16
CA GLN A 621 -5.56 33.46 -52.22
C GLN A 621 -5.83 34.38 -51.00
N GLN A 622 -5.37 35.64 -51.08
CA GLN A 622 -5.20 36.63 -50.02
C GLN A 622 -6.47 37.14 -49.28
N LYS A 623 -6.20 37.80 -48.13
CA LYS A 623 -6.79 39.06 -47.56
C LYS A 623 -7.64 38.99 -46.28
N GLN A 624 -7.26 39.93 -45.40
CA GLN A 624 -8.02 40.61 -44.33
C GLN A 624 -8.45 39.79 -43.10
N GLN A 625 -8.22 40.40 -41.93
CA GLN A 625 -8.64 39.91 -40.61
C GLN A 625 -10.06 40.41 -40.30
N PRO A 626 -10.95 39.55 -39.79
CA PRO A 626 -12.01 39.94 -38.87
C PRO A 626 -11.63 39.58 -37.43
N ILE A 627 -12.08 40.38 -36.46
CA ILE A 627 -11.85 40.16 -35.03
C ILE A 627 -12.56 38.87 -34.57
N ALA A 628 -11.81 37.93 -34.00
CA ALA A 628 -12.33 36.63 -33.60
C ALA A 628 -13.19 36.72 -32.32
N LEU A 629 -14.52 36.69 -32.49
CA LEU A 629 -15.49 36.52 -31.41
C LEU A 629 -15.24 35.22 -30.61
N PRO A 630 -15.59 35.17 -29.31
CA PRO A 630 -15.34 34.00 -28.46
C PRO A 630 -16.06 32.75 -28.98
N LYS A 631 -15.33 31.64 -29.13
CA LYS A 631 -15.83 30.37 -29.66
C LYS A 631 -17.00 29.82 -28.80
N LYS A 632 -18.22 29.87 -29.33
CA LYS A 632 -19.41 29.22 -28.73
C LYS A 632 -19.20 27.71 -28.60
N LYS A 633 -19.79 27.09 -27.57
CA LYS A 633 -19.74 25.64 -27.31
C LYS A 633 -20.69 24.88 -28.26
N PRO A 634 -20.35 23.67 -28.72
CA PRO A 634 -21.18 22.92 -29.66
C PRO A 634 -22.40 22.24 -29.01
N LEU A 635 -23.50 22.19 -29.76
CA LEU A 635 -24.73 21.44 -29.46
C LEU A 635 -24.45 19.94 -29.29
N GLU A 636 -25.05 19.29 -28.29
CA GLU A 636 -24.96 17.83 -28.08
C GLU A 636 -26.26 17.11 -28.42
N TYR A 637 -27.43 17.65 -28.03
CA TYR A 637 -28.73 17.26 -28.58
C TYR A 637 -29.78 18.36 -28.45
N MET A 638 -30.83 18.25 -29.26
CA MET A 638 -32.04 19.07 -29.20
C MET A 638 -33.18 18.23 -28.62
N SER A 639 -33.98 18.80 -27.72
CA SER A 639 -35.08 18.08 -27.07
C SER A 639 -36.25 18.98 -26.67
N VAL A 640 -37.46 18.42 -26.67
CA VAL A 640 -38.63 19.00 -26.02
C VAL A 640 -38.63 18.54 -24.56
N THR A 641 -38.39 19.44 -23.62
CA THR A 641 -38.55 19.16 -22.18
C THR A 641 -40.03 19.28 -21.80
N LEU A 642 -40.48 18.39 -20.93
CA LEU A 642 -41.87 18.31 -20.46
C LEU A 642 -41.93 18.49 -18.93
N PRO A 643 -42.99 19.11 -18.37
CA PRO A 643 -43.13 19.28 -16.93
C PRO A 643 -43.15 17.92 -16.21
N THR A 644 -42.24 17.74 -15.23
CA THR A 644 -42.11 16.46 -14.51
C THR A 644 -43.42 16.05 -13.82
N ARG A 645 -44.19 17.01 -13.32
CA ARG A 645 -45.50 16.78 -12.68
C ARG A 645 -46.49 16.09 -13.63
N ASP A 646 -46.75 16.70 -14.78
CA ASP A 646 -47.79 16.28 -15.72
C ASP A 646 -47.54 14.85 -16.24
N ILE A 647 -46.27 14.47 -16.42
CA ILE A 647 -45.87 13.11 -16.84
C ILE A 647 -46.02 12.10 -15.70
N LEU A 648 -45.74 12.46 -14.44
CA LEU A 648 -45.97 11.58 -13.29
C LEU A 648 -47.48 11.40 -13.03
N GLU A 649 -48.27 12.47 -13.07
CA GLU A 649 -49.74 12.38 -12.94
C GLU A 649 -50.34 11.51 -14.06
N ALA A 650 -49.87 11.64 -15.29
CA ALA A 650 -50.28 10.76 -16.40
C ALA A 650 -49.96 9.28 -16.12
N LEU A 651 -48.74 8.97 -15.65
CA LEU A 651 -48.31 7.60 -15.35
C LEU A 651 -49.08 6.99 -14.18
N GLU A 652 -49.34 7.75 -13.11
CA GLU A 652 -50.15 7.29 -11.98
C GLU A 652 -51.60 7.02 -12.39
N MET A 653 -52.21 7.88 -13.22
CA MET A 653 -53.54 7.61 -13.77
C MET A 653 -53.55 6.35 -14.66
N ALA A 654 -52.52 6.16 -15.49
CA ALA A 654 -52.41 5.02 -16.39
C ALA A 654 -52.23 3.67 -15.65
N PHE A 655 -51.52 3.65 -14.52
CA PHE A 655 -51.27 2.41 -13.76
C PHE A 655 -52.18 2.22 -12.53
N GLY A 656 -52.87 3.26 -12.07
CA GLY A 656 -53.68 3.23 -10.84
C GLY A 656 -54.94 2.36 -10.92
N SER A 657 -55.52 2.18 -12.11
CA SER A 657 -56.73 1.37 -12.35
C SER A 657 -56.44 -0.06 -12.83
N ILE A 658 -55.18 -0.41 -13.07
CA ILE A 658 -54.78 -1.63 -13.79
C ILE A 658 -54.28 -2.72 -12.84
N SER A 659 -54.46 -3.99 -13.23
CA SER A 659 -54.04 -5.14 -12.43
C SER A 659 -52.56 -5.11 -12.04
N SER A 660 -52.27 -5.56 -10.82
CA SER A 660 -50.95 -5.47 -10.16
C SER A 660 -49.79 -6.08 -10.94
N ASN A 661 -50.07 -7.03 -11.85
CA ASN A 661 -49.05 -7.63 -12.71
C ASN A 661 -48.53 -6.67 -13.78
N LYS A 662 -49.37 -5.81 -14.37
CA LYS A 662 -48.92 -4.79 -15.33
C LYS A 662 -48.23 -3.60 -14.64
N ALA A 663 -48.77 -3.14 -13.51
CA ALA A 663 -48.17 -2.06 -12.73
C ALA A 663 -46.82 -2.42 -12.05
N ARG A 664 -46.46 -3.72 -12.01
CA ARG A 664 -45.29 -4.24 -11.29
C ARG A 664 -43.97 -3.55 -11.66
N PHE A 665 -43.71 -3.35 -12.95
CA PHE A 665 -42.44 -2.75 -13.39
C PHE A 665 -42.39 -1.24 -13.14
N PHE A 666 -43.52 -0.53 -13.26
CA PHE A 666 -43.59 0.89 -12.90
C PHE A 666 -43.29 1.09 -11.41
N ARG A 667 -43.98 0.34 -10.53
CA ARG A 667 -43.73 0.39 -9.08
C ARG A 667 -42.29 0.04 -8.72
N HIS A 668 -41.72 -0.99 -9.33
CA HIS A 668 -40.31 -1.33 -9.13
C HIS A 668 -39.36 -0.16 -9.48
N LEU A 669 -39.63 0.59 -10.56
CA LEU A 669 -38.86 1.79 -10.91
C LEU A 669 -39.08 2.96 -9.93
N GLN A 670 -40.23 3.04 -9.27
CA GLN A 670 -40.50 4.01 -8.20
C GLN A 670 -39.76 3.63 -6.91
N ASP A 671 -39.97 2.40 -6.42
CA ASP A 671 -39.37 1.84 -5.20
C ASP A 671 -37.83 1.93 -5.19
N THR A 672 -37.21 1.75 -6.36
CA THR A 672 -35.75 1.80 -6.54
C THR A 672 -35.21 3.20 -6.86
N GLY A 673 -36.07 4.23 -6.99
CA GLY A 673 -35.66 5.58 -7.38
C GLY A 673 -35.06 5.66 -8.79
N ARG A 674 -35.59 4.87 -9.73
CA ARG A 674 -35.09 4.67 -11.10
C ARG A 674 -35.93 5.34 -12.18
N VAL A 675 -37.09 5.92 -11.83
CA VAL A 675 -37.80 6.91 -12.66
C VAL A 675 -36.92 8.16 -12.86
N GLN A 676 -36.93 8.75 -14.05
CA GLN A 676 -36.11 9.93 -14.37
C GLN A 676 -36.64 11.20 -13.68
N PRO A 677 -35.75 12.11 -13.20
CA PRO A 677 -36.17 13.36 -12.56
C PRO A 677 -36.62 14.45 -13.55
N GLU A 678 -36.25 14.32 -14.84
CA GLU A 678 -36.52 15.29 -15.90
C GLU A 678 -36.93 14.56 -17.19
N PHE A 679 -38.16 14.78 -17.66
CA PHE A 679 -38.67 14.12 -18.87
C PHE A 679 -38.50 14.99 -20.12
N HIS A 680 -38.15 14.34 -21.23
CA HIS A 680 -37.97 15.00 -22.51
C HIS A 680 -38.14 14.03 -23.70
N VAL A 681 -38.59 14.56 -24.83
CA VAL A 681 -38.51 13.91 -26.15
C VAL A 681 -37.24 14.39 -26.84
N THR A 682 -36.35 13.47 -27.24
CA THR A 682 -35.15 13.83 -28.01
C THR A 682 -35.50 14.01 -29.49
N LEU A 683 -35.30 15.22 -30.04
CA LEU A 683 -35.57 15.53 -31.44
C LEU A 683 -34.42 15.08 -32.36
N ILE A 684 -33.18 15.43 -31.99
CA ILE A 684 -31.97 14.91 -32.65
C ILE A 684 -30.80 14.89 -31.66
N HIS A 685 -30.00 13.81 -31.68
CA HIS A 685 -28.76 13.70 -30.94
C HIS A 685 -27.56 13.76 -31.90
N ARG A 686 -26.42 14.30 -31.45
CA ARG A 686 -25.21 14.50 -32.29
C ARG A 686 -24.67 13.23 -32.96
N ALA A 687 -25.00 12.03 -32.46
CA ALA A 687 -24.70 10.78 -33.14
C ALA A 687 -25.42 10.63 -34.49
N SER A 688 -26.68 11.10 -34.58
CA SER A 688 -27.54 11.03 -35.77
C SER A 688 -27.26 12.15 -36.78
N ALA A 689 -26.46 13.16 -36.42
CA ALA A 689 -26.14 14.33 -37.25
C ALA A 689 -25.53 14.00 -38.62
N LYS A 690 -24.96 12.81 -38.80
CA LYS A 690 -24.45 12.33 -40.11
C LYS A 690 -25.50 11.65 -40.98
N ALA A 691 -26.58 11.15 -40.39
CA ALA A 691 -27.69 10.51 -41.10
C ALA A 691 -28.76 11.55 -41.49
N HIS A 692 -28.94 12.59 -40.68
CA HIS A 692 -29.90 13.67 -40.91
C HIS A 692 -29.17 15.03 -40.92
N PRO A 693 -28.28 15.30 -41.91
CA PRO A 693 -27.45 16.50 -41.93
C PRO A 693 -28.28 17.78 -42.04
N GLU A 694 -29.31 17.81 -42.88
CA GLU A 694 -30.18 18.96 -43.13
C GLU A 694 -30.96 19.36 -41.86
N LEU A 695 -31.55 18.39 -41.16
CA LEU A 695 -32.25 18.65 -39.89
C LEU A 695 -31.28 19.07 -38.77
N TRP A 696 -30.07 18.49 -38.72
CA TRP A 696 -29.03 18.93 -37.79
C TRP A 696 -28.58 20.37 -38.09
N GLU A 697 -28.52 20.78 -39.35
CA GLU A 697 -28.21 22.15 -39.77
C GLU A 697 -29.37 23.11 -39.43
N LYS A 698 -30.63 22.77 -39.73
CA LYS A 698 -31.85 23.51 -39.32
C LYS A 698 -31.82 23.82 -37.81
N TYR A 699 -31.60 22.80 -36.97
CA TYR A 699 -31.55 22.99 -35.52
C TYR A 699 -30.28 23.67 -35.02
N SER A 700 -29.14 23.51 -35.70
CA SER A 700 -27.92 24.27 -35.40
C SER A 700 -28.09 25.76 -35.70
N ALA A 701 -28.76 26.11 -36.80
CA ALA A 701 -29.07 27.50 -37.17
C ALA A 701 -30.02 28.16 -36.16
N ILE A 702 -31.11 27.48 -35.78
CA ILE A 702 -32.06 27.96 -34.75
C ILE A 702 -31.34 28.20 -33.40
N HIS A 703 -30.48 27.26 -32.97
CA HIS A 703 -29.66 27.43 -31.76
C HIS A 703 -28.69 28.62 -31.86
N VAL A 704 -28.03 28.82 -33.00
CA VAL A 704 -27.10 29.95 -33.21
C VAL A 704 -27.83 31.29 -33.18
N ALA A 705 -29.03 31.37 -33.77
CA ALA A 705 -29.86 32.56 -33.88
C ALA A 705 -30.45 33.02 -32.54
N ALA A 706 -30.93 32.08 -31.69
CA ALA A 706 -31.54 32.40 -30.40
C ALA A 706 -30.58 33.09 -29.40
N GLY A 707 -29.27 32.86 -29.55
CA GLY A 707 -28.24 33.45 -28.69
C GLY A 707 -28.14 32.82 -27.30
N SER A 708 -26.98 32.93 -26.67
CA SER A 708 -26.66 32.21 -25.42
C SER A 708 -27.23 32.85 -24.15
N ALA A 709 -28.41 33.48 -24.25
CA ALA A 709 -29.10 34.18 -23.17
C ALA A 709 -30.53 33.68 -22.90
N GLN A 710 -31.11 32.90 -23.83
CA GLN A 710 -32.43 32.28 -23.67
C GLN A 710 -32.29 30.77 -23.80
N ASN A 711 -32.63 30.02 -22.74
CA ASN A 711 -32.58 28.55 -22.77
C ASN A 711 -33.70 27.94 -23.61
N LYS A 712 -34.80 28.68 -23.83
CA LYS A 712 -36.00 28.27 -24.57
C LYS A 712 -35.84 28.66 -26.04
N LEU A 713 -35.99 27.69 -26.94
CA LEU A 713 -35.85 27.85 -28.39
C LEU A 713 -37.21 27.83 -29.12
N GLY A 714 -38.28 27.44 -28.44
CA GLY A 714 -39.64 27.38 -28.93
C GLY A 714 -40.55 26.61 -27.96
N ASP A 715 -41.81 26.45 -28.30
CA ASP A 715 -42.72 25.50 -27.66
C ASP A 715 -43.10 24.42 -28.68
N CYS A 716 -43.45 23.23 -28.17
CA CYS A 716 -43.90 22.09 -28.96
C CYS A 716 -44.78 21.22 -28.04
N PRO A 717 -46.12 21.27 -28.17
CA PRO A 717 -47.00 20.40 -27.40
C PRO A 717 -46.82 18.93 -27.81
N VAL A 718 -46.97 18.04 -26.83
CA VAL A 718 -46.72 16.61 -26.99
C VAL A 718 -47.93 15.82 -26.52
N VAL A 719 -48.52 15.01 -27.40
CA VAL A 719 -49.55 14.04 -27.05
C VAL A 719 -48.89 12.79 -26.50
N LEU A 720 -49.31 12.37 -25.30
CA LEU A 720 -48.97 11.07 -24.74
C LEU A 720 -49.94 10.02 -25.30
N GLU A 721 -49.45 8.96 -25.92
CA GLU A 721 -50.31 7.96 -26.54
C GLU A 721 -50.39 6.64 -25.75
N ARG A 722 -49.25 6.12 -25.29
CA ARG A 722 -49.18 4.89 -24.48
C ARG A 722 -47.83 4.73 -23.76
N VAL A 723 -47.82 3.97 -22.67
CA VAL A 723 -46.63 3.45 -22.01
C VAL A 723 -46.29 2.07 -22.58
N VAL A 724 -45.02 1.84 -22.88
CA VAL A 724 -44.46 0.55 -23.34
C VAL A 724 -43.24 0.21 -22.48
N TRP A 725 -43.10 -1.05 -22.07
CA TRP A 725 -41.95 -1.49 -21.26
C TRP A 725 -41.60 -2.97 -21.49
N ASP A 726 -40.36 -3.34 -21.17
CA ASP A 726 -39.91 -4.73 -20.99
C ASP A 726 -39.39 -4.92 -19.55
N ASP A 727 -38.55 -5.94 -19.30
CA ASP A 727 -37.90 -6.18 -18.00
C ASP A 727 -36.72 -5.22 -17.71
N ARG A 728 -36.35 -4.35 -18.65
CA ARG A 728 -35.14 -3.51 -18.60
C ARG A 728 -35.44 -2.01 -18.59
N ILE A 729 -36.42 -1.56 -19.38
CA ILE A 729 -36.67 -0.14 -19.65
C ILE A 729 -38.15 0.16 -19.88
N MET A 730 -38.60 1.35 -19.47
CA MET A 730 -39.95 1.87 -19.70
C MET A 730 -39.90 3.19 -20.46
N ALA A 731 -40.77 3.35 -21.46
CA ALA A 731 -40.91 4.57 -22.25
C ALA A 731 -42.38 4.90 -22.54
N ILE A 732 -42.67 6.19 -22.72
CA ILE A 732 -43.94 6.68 -23.26
C ILE A 732 -43.77 6.95 -24.75
N VAL A 733 -44.63 6.36 -25.58
CA VAL A 733 -44.83 6.75 -26.98
C VAL A 733 -45.49 8.13 -27.02
N ALA A 734 -44.86 9.06 -27.72
CA ALA A 734 -45.19 10.47 -27.70
C ALA A 734 -45.28 11.02 -29.12
N ARG A 735 -46.28 11.86 -29.41
CA ARG A 735 -46.43 12.50 -30.73
C ARG A 735 -46.38 14.02 -30.60
N LEU A 736 -45.46 14.62 -31.35
CA LEU A 736 -45.34 16.08 -31.47
C LEU A 736 -46.52 16.61 -32.29
N THR A 737 -47.10 17.75 -31.90
CA THR A 737 -48.25 18.36 -32.62
C THR A 737 -47.89 19.60 -33.42
N ASP A 738 -46.62 20.01 -33.43
CA ASP A 738 -46.12 21.16 -34.17
C ASP A 738 -45.15 20.69 -35.25
N GLU A 739 -45.55 20.83 -36.51
CA GLU A 739 -44.81 20.40 -37.70
C GLU A 739 -43.46 21.13 -37.87
N ASN A 740 -43.23 22.24 -37.15
CA ASN A 740 -41.92 22.90 -37.12
C ASN A 740 -40.83 22.00 -36.48
N TRP A 741 -41.21 21.09 -35.57
CA TRP A 741 -40.31 20.26 -34.77
C TRP A 741 -40.37 18.77 -35.18
N GLU A 742 -39.44 18.38 -36.04
CA GLU A 742 -39.21 17.00 -36.49
C GLU A 742 -38.32 16.21 -35.51
N CYS A 743 -38.58 14.91 -35.39
CA CYS A 743 -37.84 13.96 -34.55
C CYS A 743 -37.20 12.86 -35.42
N VAL A 744 -35.90 12.58 -35.26
CA VAL A 744 -35.20 11.53 -36.01
C VAL A 744 -35.45 10.11 -35.49
N ASN A 745 -36.06 9.97 -34.31
CA ASN A 745 -36.38 8.66 -33.75
C ASN A 745 -37.67 8.16 -34.40
N GLU A 746 -37.62 7.00 -35.05
CA GLU A 746 -38.72 6.33 -35.74
C GLU A 746 -40.02 6.25 -34.92
N ILE A 747 -39.89 6.13 -33.60
CA ILE A 747 -40.92 6.53 -32.65
C ILE A 747 -40.36 7.64 -31.76
N ALA A 748 -41.00 8.80 -31.78
CA ALA A 748 -40.80 9.85 -30.78
C ALA A 748 -41.30 9.36 -29.41
N HIS A 749 -40.49 9.53 -28.37
CA HIS A 749 -40.75 8.93 -27.06
C HIS A 749 -40.08 9.69 -25.92
N ILE A 750 -40.55 9.41 -24.71
CA ILE A 750 -40.01 9.87 -23.43
C ILE A 750 -39.54 8.63 -22.68
N THR A 751 -38.29 8.58 -22.19
CA THR A 751 -37.87 7.45 -21.33
C THR A 751 -38.30 7.69 -19.89
N VAL A 752 -39.08 6.79 -19.31
CA VAL A 752 -39.61 6.89 -17.94
C VAL A 752 -38.56 6.44 -16.91
N GLY A 753 -37.91 5.30 -17.14
CA GLY A 753 -36.95 4.71 -16.20
C GLY A 753 -36.25 3.48 -16.75
N THR A 754 -35.21 3.02 -16.06
CA THR A 754 -34.33 1.89 -16.45
C THR A 754 -33.98 1.07 -15.22
N ILE A 755 -34.04 -0.27 -15.29
CA ILE A 755 -33.85 -1.15 -14.13
C ILE A 755 -32.46 -0.96 -13.47
N GLY A 756 -31.41 -0.86 -14.28
CA GLY A 756 -30.01 -0.76 -13.82
C GLY A 756 -29.24 0.40 -14.46
N PRO A 757 -28.12 0.85 -13.86
CA PRO A 757 -27.28 1.94 -14.39
C PRO A 757 -26.44 1.54 -15.62
N ASP A 758 -26.39 0.26 -15.93
CA ASP A 758 -25.82 -0.37 -17.13
C ASP A 758 -26.72 -0.19 -18.36
N VAL A 759 -28.05 -0.29 -18.18
CA VAL A 759 -29.08 -0.04 -19.19
C VAL A 759 -29.14 1.46 -19.49
N LYS A 760 -29.00 1.82 -20.77
CA LYS A 760 -28.92 3.22 -21.21
C LYS A 760 -30.27 3.69 -21.75
N PRO A 761 -30.73 4.93 -21.45
CA PRO A 761 -31.98 5.47 -21.99
C PRO A 761 -32.12 5.46 -23.52
N LYS A 762 -31.03 5.28 -24.29
CA LYS A 762 -31.13 5.07 -25.74
C LYS A 762 -31.89 3.77 -26.11
N GLU A 763 -31.88 2.77 -25.24
CA GLU A 763 -32.48 1.44 -25.46
C GLU A 763 -34.01 1.51 -25.58
N SER A 764 -34.63 2.64 -25.21
CA SER A 764 -36.03 2.94 -25.51
C SER A 764 -36.33 2.90 -27.01
N ASN A 765 -35.37 3.29 -27.88
CA ASN A 765 -35.51 3.13 -29.33
C ASN A 765 -35.52 1.66 -29.73
N ASP A 766 -34.69 0.85 -29.09
CA ASP A 766 -34.50 -0.56 -29.41
C ASP A 766 -35.73 -1.37 -28.93
N LEU A 767 -36.28 -1.06 -27.75
CA LEU A 767 -37.57 -1.55 -27.25
C LEU A 767 -38.73 -1.15 -28.18
N LEU A 768 -38.86 0.12 -28.55
CA LEU A 768 -40.01 0.58 -29.34
C LEU A 768 -40.00 0.07 -30.78
N LYS A 769 -38.82 -0.15 -31.37
CA LYS A 769 -38.66 -0.89 -32.64
C LYS A 769 -39.11 -2.35 -32.51
N ARG A 770 -38.73 -3.04 -31.45
CA ARG A 770 -39.22 -4.41 -31.17
C ARG A 770 -40.74 -4.43 -31.00
N TRP A 771 -41.29 -3.52 -30.22
CA TRP A 771 -42.74 -3.40 -29.98
C TRP A 771 -43.56 -3.22 -31.28
N LEU A 772 -43.06 -2.45 -32.26
CA LEU A 772 -43.70 -2.32 -33.58
C LEU A 772 -43.77 -3.63 -34.39
N VAL A 773 -42.82 -4.54 -34.18
CA VAL A 773 -42.65 -5.77 -34.98
C VAL A 773 -43.21 -7.01 -34.27
N GLU A 774 -43.02 -7.07 -32.95
CA GLU A 774 -43.36 -8.21 -32.08
C GLU A 774 -44.71 -8.02 -31.36
N GLY A 775 -45.19 -6.79 -31.23
CA GLY A 775 -46.38 -6.44 -30.46
C GLY A 775 -46.20 -6.55 -28.93
N SER A 776 -47.25 -6.26 -28.18
CA SER A 776 -47.31 -6.40 -26.72
C SER A 776 -48.01 -7.69 -26.29
N GLY A 777 -47.48 -8.37 -25.27
CA GLY A 777 -48.03 -9.61 -24.72
C GLY A 777 -46.98 -10.53 -24.09
N ASP A 778 -47.44 -11.60 -23.45
CA ASP A 778 -46.60 -12.53 -22.67
C ASP A 778 -45.54 -13.26 -23.53
N ILE A 779 -45.73 -13.34 -24.84
CA ILE A 779 -44.82 -14.00 -25.79
C ILE A 779 -43.64 -13.09 -26.20
N SER A 780 -43.86 -11.77 -26.37
CA SER A 780 -42.78 -10.81 -26.67
C SER A 780 -42.08 -10.28 -25.41
N GLY A 781 -42.72 -10.47 -24.25
CA GLY A 781 -42.28 -9.90 -22.97
C GLY A 781 -42.54 -8.39 -22.83
N ILE A 782 -43.22 -7.78 -23.81
CA ILE A 782 -43.44 -6.34 -23.87
C ILE A 782 -44.81 -6.00 -23.29
N GLY A 783 -44.82 -5.20 -22.22
CA GLY A 783 -46.01 -4.65 -21.60
C GLY A 783 -46.45 -3.34 -22.25
N GLU A 784 -47.77 -3.10 -22.28
CA GLU A 784 -48.38 -1.90 -22.86
C GLU A 784 -49.63 -1.44 -22.08
N VAL A 785 -49.79 -0.11 -21.96
CA VAL A 785 -50.97 0.61 -21.43
C VAL A 785 -51.17 1.89 -22.25
N ALA A 786 -52.37 2.12 -22.80
CA ALA A 786 -52.73 3.37 -23.46
C ALA A 786 -53.15 4.45 -22.44
N PHE A 787 -52.90 5.73 -22.74
CA PHE A 787 -53.45 6.83 -21.94
C PHE A 787 -54.90 7.11 -22.33
N GLU A 788 -55.80 7.14 -21.35
CA GLU A 788 -57.19 7.55 -21.60
C GLU A 788 -57.23 9.04 -21.99
N GLY A 789 -57.96 9.36 -23.06
CA GLY A 789 -58.23 10.76 -23.44
C GLY A 789 -57.12 11.53 -24.18
N ARG A 790 -56.09 10.87 -24.74
CA ARG A 790 -55.02 11.52 -25.57
C ARG A 790 -54.44 12.80 -24.93
N GLN A 791 -53.99 12.68 -23.68
CA GLN A 791 -53.46 13.80 -22.90
C GLN A 791 -52.37 14.57 -23.68
N THR A 792 -52.57 15.89 -23.86
CA THR A 792 -51.61 16.78 -24.50
C THR A 792 -50.90 17.60 -23.43
N VAL A 793 -49.58 17.44 -23.33
CA VAL A 793 -48.72 18.12 -22.35
C VAL A 793 -47.97 19.27 -23.03
N PRO A 794 -47.90 20.47 -22.42
CA PRO A 794 -47.12 21.58 -22.98
C PRO A 794 -45.62 21.28 -22.89
N GLY A 795 -44.95 21.18 -24.04
CA GLY A 795 -43.50 21.00 -24.12
C GLY A 795 -42.77 22.26 -24.54
N THR A 796 -41.55 22.44 -24.05
CA THR A 796 -40.68 23.57 -24.42
C THR A 796 -39.37 23.04 -25.01
N VAL A 797 -38.91 23.64 -26.11
CA VAL A 797 -37.74 23.16 -26.84
C VAL A 797 -36.46 23.78 -26.29
N HIS A 798 -35.46 22.95 -26.04
CA HIS A 798 -34.19 23.31 -25.41
C HIS A 798 -32.98 22.64 -26.08
N GLU A 799 -31.86 23.37 -26.14
CA GLU A 799 -30.55 22.77 -26.38
C GLU A 799 -29.96 22.22 -25.07
N ARG A 800 -29.66 20.92 -25.04
CA ARG A 800 -28.98 20.29 -23.89
C ARG A 800 -27.47 20.28 -24.11
N LYS A 801 -26.76 20.76 -23.09
CA LYS A 801 -25.29 20.77 -23.01
C LYS A 801 -24.82 19.62 -22.12
N LYS A 802 -23.60 19.13 -22.37
CA LYS A 802 -23.00 18.04 -21.60
C LYS A 802 -22.78 18.43 -20.13
N ILE A 803 -23.67 17.97 -19.25
CA ILE A 803 -23.45 18.01 -17.80
C ILE A 803 -22.28 17.05 -17.50
N ARG A 804 -21.13 17.59 -17.09
CA ARG A 804 -20.15 16.80 -16.34
C ARG A 804 -20.80 16.46 -15.00
N LYS A 805 -20.85 15.18 -14.64
CA LYS A 805 -21.18 14.78 -13.27
C LYS A 805 -20.07 15.25 -12.33
N GLU A 806 -20.28 16.40 -11.71
CA GLU A 806 -19.60 16.74 -10.46
C GLU A 806 -20.14 15.81 -9.37
N LYS A 807 -19.27 15.36 -8.46
CA LYS A 807 -19.66 14.52 -7.33
C LYS A 807 -20.22 15.41 -6.20
N GLU A 808 -21.44 15.90 -6.36
CA GLU A 808 -22.18 16.46 -5.22
C GLU A 808 -22.83 15.33 -4.40
N GLY A 809 -22.77 15.45 -3.07
CA GLY A 809 -23.37 14.49 -2.14
C GLY A 809 -24.89 14.66 -2.04
N ARG A 810 -25.62 13.57 -1.78
CA ARG A 810 -27.06 13.61 -1.54
C ARG A 810 -27.39 14.27 -0.19
N GLY A 811 -27.66 15.57 -0.21
CA GLY A 811 -28.40 16.23 0.86
C GLY A 811 -29.90 15.93 0.69
N HIS A 812 -30.53 15.28 1.68
CA HIS A 812 -31.96 15.02 1.66
C HIS A 812 -32.78 16.33 1.75
N LYS A 813 -33.80 16.45 0.90
CA LYS A 813 -34.97 17.32 1.13
C LYS A 813 -36.23 16.54 0.78
N ARG A 814 -37.16 16.49 1.72
CA ARG A 814 -38.47 15.83 1.56
C ARG A 814 -39.36 16.65 0.61
N MET A 815 -40.21 15.98 -0.16
CA MET A 815 -41.40 16.60 -0.77
C MET A 815 -42.51 16.76 0.30
N PRO A 816 -43.46 17.69 0.12
CA PRO A 816 -44.55 17.93 1.08
C PRO A 816 -45.82 17.15 0.73
N ASP A 817 -46.54 16.70 1.77
CA ASP A 817 -47.87 16.08 1.64
C ASP A 817 -48.99 17.12 1.43
N TYR A 818 -50.11 16.67 0.83
CA TYR A 818 -51.31 17.46 0.57
C TYR A 818 -52.54 16.82 1.22
N VAL A 819 -53.03 17.38 2.34
CA VAL A 819 -54.34 17.05 2.94
C VAL A 819 -55.06 18.34 3.39
N THR A 820 -56.39 18.29 3.45
CA THR A 820 -57.32 19.44 3.35
C THR A 820 -57.79 20.08 4.67
N ASN A 821 -58.06 21.40 4.62
CA ASN A 821 -59.05 22.20 5.41
C ASN A 821 -58.96 22.16 6.96
N CYS A 822 -59.09 23.28 7.70
CA CYS A 822 -60.09 24.35 7.56
C CYS A 822 -59.62 25.73 8.14
N GLY A 823 -60.37 26.81 7.89
CA GLY A 823 -59.97 28.23 8.09
C GLY A 823 -59.71 28.73 9.55
N ARG A 824 -59.20 29.95 9.79
CA ARG A 824 -59.72 31.27 9.34
C ARG A 824 -58.67 32.42 9.24
N VAL A 825 -58.92 33.37 8.32
CA VAL A 825 -58.75 34.87 8.33
C VAL A 825 -57.61 35.51 9.19
N GLY A 826 -56.81 36.49 8.71
CA GLY A 826 -56.71 37.16 7.39
C GLY A 826 -56.02 38.56 7.44
N PHE A 827 -55.75 39.17 6.27
CA PHE A 827 -55.16 40.52 6.01
C PHE A 827 -53.71 40.79 6.53
N GLY A 828 -52.83 41.59 5.89
CA GLY A 828 -52.83 42.21 4.53
C GLY A 828 -51.72 43.29 4.34
N THR A 829 -51.32 43.59 3.09
CA THR A 829 -50.49 44.77 2.63
C THR A 829 -49.03 44.96 3.14
N GLN A 830 -48.06 45.63 2.47
CA GLN A 830 -47.75 45.94 1.04
C GLN A 830 -46.25 46.38 0.89
N LEU A 831 -45.72 46.40 -0.35
CA LEU A 831 -44.69 47.28 -1.01
C LEU A 831 -43.66 48.06 -0.12
N GLY A 832 -42.33 48.12 -0.39
CA GLY A 832 -41.62 48.62 -1.59
C GLY A 832 -41.09 50.06 -1.38
N PRO A 833 -40.22 50.70 -2.22
CA PRO A 833 -39.43 50.24 -3.37
C PRO A 833 -37.90 50.73 -3.32
N PRO A 834 -37.18 51.32 -4.33
CA PRO A 834 -35.78 50.88 -4.65
C PRO A 834 -34.70 51.98 -5.05
N HIS A 835 -33.59 51.53 -5.69
CA HIS A 835 -32.64 52.21 -6.63
C HIS A 835 -31.13 52.48 -6.28
N ARG A 836 -30.23 51.75 -6.99
CA ARG A 836 -29.16 52.16 -7.98
C ARG A 836 -28.74 53.66 -8.13
N PRO A 837 -27.60 54.00 -8.82
CA PRO A 837 -26.31 53.28 -9.11
C PRO A 837 -25.01 54.16 -9.17
N ALA A 838 -23.86 53.57 -9.59
CA ALA A 838 -22.71 54.18 -10.35
C ALA A 838 -21.73 55.18 -9.64
N ALA A 839 -20.49 55.49 -10.12
CA ALA A 839 -19.46 54.73 -10.91
C ALA A 839 -18.08 55.49 -11.04
N SER A 840 -17.00 54.75 -11.39
CA SER A 840 -15.82 55.14 -12.20
C SER A 840 -14.55 55.84 -11.61
N HIS A 841 -13.41 55.63 -12.31
CA HIS A 841 -12.04 56.26 -12.24
C HIS A 841 -11.19 56.06 -10.95
N ALA A 842 -9.85 55.85 -10.92
CA ALA A 842 -8.65 56.13 -11.78
C ALA A 842 -8.00 57.53 -11.56
N ALA A 843 -6.67 57.75 -11.49
CA ALA A 843 -5.45 56.89 -11.45
C ALA A 843 -4.17 57.70 -11.01
N MET A 844 -2.98 57.04 -10.95
CA MET A 844 -1.60 57.60 -10.76
C MET A 844 -1.28 58.18 -9.35
N PHE A 845 -0.04 58.33 -8.83
CA PHE A 845 1.29 58.68 -9.40
C PHE A 845 2.50 57.95 -8.73
N SER A 846 3.74 58.49 -8.80
CA SER A 846 5.04 57.79 -8.62
C SER A 846 6.13 58.56 -7.83
N ASN A 847 7.38 58.03 -7.77
CA ASN A 847 8.67 58.66 -7.35
C ASN A 847 8.94 58.73 -5.81
N LEU A 848 10.16 58.81 -5.22
CA LEU A 848 11.59 58.54 -5.56
C LEU A 848 12.43 58.47 -4.22
N ASP A 849 13.68 57.96 -4.23
CA ASP A 849 14.93 58.37 -3.48
C ASP A 849 14.94 58.71 -1.94
N MET A 850 16.04 58.75 -1.15
CA MET A 850 17.45 58.25 -1.14
C MET A 850 18.12 58.57 0.25
N PHE A 851 19.41 58.22 0.49
CA PHE A 851 20.33 58.50 1.64
C PHE A 851 20.29 57.52 2.85
N GLY A 852 21.40 57.25 3.58
CA GLY A 852 22.84 57.54 3.34
C GLY A 852 23.78 57.43 4.58
N PHE A 853 25.08 57.11 4.35
CA PHE A 853 26.26 57.12 5.26
C PHE A 853 26.43 55.97 6.31
N ILE A 854 27.59 55.27 6.54
CA ILE A 854 29.08 55.50 6.58
C ILE A 854 29.57 55.81 8.02
N SER A 855 30.65 55.25 8.63
CA SER A 855 31.73 54.26 8.33
C SER A 855 32.53 53.95 9.64
N CYS A 856 33.64 53.17 9.78
CA CYS A 856 34.28 51.97 9.16
C CYS A 856 35.67 51.74 9.84
N TYR A 857 36.24 50.51 9.96
CA TYR A 857 37.67 50.28 10.31
C TYR A 857 38.24 48.91 9.82
N THR A 858 39.56 48.84 9.56
CA THR A 858 40.28 47.68 8.96
C THR A 858 41.79 47.63 9.31
N SER A 859 42.45 46.48 9.06
CA SER A 859 43.79 46.32 8.42
C SER A 859 44.81 45.39 9.11
N MET A 860 45.40 44.44 8.36
CA MET A 860 46.88 44.32 8.18
C MET A 860 47.28 43.33 7.06
N GLU A 861 48.36 43.65 6.32
CA GLU A 861 49.06 42.82 5.31
C GLU A 861 50.50 42.47 5.84
N ALA A 862 51.48 41.84 5.16
CA ALA A 862 51.78 41.54 3.74
C ALA A 862 52.72 40.28 3.62
N ASN A 863 53.32 39.84 2.50
CA ASN A 863 54.21 40.57 1.57
C ASN A 863 54.43 39.83 0.18
N LYS A 864 55.28 40.37 -0.71
CA LYS A 864 55.26 40.22 -2.20
C LYS A 864 56.39 39.32 -2.82
N GLY A 865 56.24 38.87 -4.10
CA GLY A 865 57.20 37.90 -4.72
C GLY A 865 57.39 37.72 -6.27
N SER A 866 56.84 38.54 -7.18
CA SER A 866 57.33 38.83 -8.57
C SER A 866 57.96 37.75 -9.56
N ARG A 867 57.28 37.53 -10.72
CA ARG A 867 57.78 37.40 -12.14
C ARG A 867 58.31 36.07 -12.80
N ASN A 868 57.62 35.71 -13.90
CA ASN A 868 58.05 35.40 -15.29
C ASN A 868 58.73 34.07 -15.79
N SER A 869 58.20 33.62 -16.95
CA SER A 869 58.81 33.01 -18.16
C SER A 869 59.43 31.60 -18.19
N SER A 870 58.64 30.64 -18.70
CA SER A 870 58.77 29.92 -20.01
C SER A 870 60.08 29.27 -20.50
N ILE A 871 59.89 28.26 -21.38
CA ILE A 871 60.86 27.46 -22.18
C ILE A 871 61.47 26.26 -21.41
N GLU A 872 61.72 25.04 -21.91
CA GLU A 872 61.12 24.05 -22.87
C GLU A 872 62.22 22.97 -23.14
N PHE A 873 61.89 21.85 -23.80
CA PHE A 873 62.80 20.81 -24.38
C PHE A 873 63.50 19.74 -23.48
N ASN A 874 62.77 18.65 -23.19
CA ASN A 874 62.83 17.31 -23.86
C ASN A 874 64.16 16.53 -24.11
N LEU A 875 64.04 15.18 -24.14
CA LEU A 875 64.94 14.12 -24.70
C LEU A 875 66.32 13.87 -24.02
N THR A 876 66.51 12.81 -23.20
CA THR A 876 66.83 11.38 -23.50
C THR A 876 68.20 11.09 -24.13
N TRP A 877 68.85 9.95 -23.76
CA TRP A 877 69.16 8.81 -24.67
C TRP A 877 70.05 7.70 -24.08
N LEU A 878 69.90 6.46 -24.62
CA LEU A 878 70.86 5.31 -24.72
C LEU A 878 71.55 4.81 -23.41
N THR A 879 71.63 3.51 -23.04
CA THR A 879 71.17 2.21 -23.60
C THR A 879 71.24 1.14 -22.46
N MET A 880 71.22 -0.21 -22.60
CA MET A 880 71.41 -1.17 -23.71
C MET A 880 70.61 -2.50 -23.52
N THR A 881 71.15 -3.61 -24.01
CA THR A 881 70.65 -5.00 -24.05
C THR A 881 71.26 -5.84 -22.90
N SER A 882 70.91 -7.11 -22.63
CA SER A 882 70.21 -8.17 -23.41
C SER A 882 69.33 -9.04 -22.46
N ASP A 883 68.86 -10.28 -22.71
CA ASP A 883 69.02 -11.27 -23.80
C ASP A 883 67.81 -12.26 -23.88
N VAL A 884 67.94 -13.35 -24.65
CA VAL A 884 66.93 -14.41 -24.92
C VAL A 884 67.52 -15.81 -24.53
N PHE A 885 66.93 -16.93 -25.01
CA PHE A 885 67.35 -18.35 -24.90
C PHE A 885 67.03 -19.07 -23.57
N GLU A 886 66.67 -20.36 -23.54
CA GLU A 886 66.13 -21.29 -24.56
C GLU A 886 65.39 -22.46 -23.83
N GLY A 887 64.68 -23.33 -24.55
CA GLY A 887 64.18 -24.60 -24.01
C GLY A 887 64.90 -25.80 -24.63
N PRO A 888 65.06 -26.92 -23.90
CA PRO A 888 64.56 -28.16 -24.49
C PRO A 888 63.91 -29.19 -23.53
N LYS A 889 63.24 -30.12 -24.19
CA LYS A 889 62.32 -31.18 -23.74
C LYS A 889 62.95 -32.30 -22.87
N THR A 890 62.16 -32.76 -21.87
CA THR A 890 61.98 -34.19 -21.45
C THR A 890 63.18 -34.93 -20.79
N PRO A 891 63.04 -36.13 -20.17
CA PRO A 891 61.88 -37.06 -20.11
C PRO A 891 61.56 -37.69 -18.72
N ALA A 892 60.71 -38.74 -18.76
CA ALA A 892 60.63 -39.92 -17.88
C ALA A 892 59.45 -40.07 -16.89
N ARG A 893 58.94 -41.32 -16.81
CA ARG A 893 58.04 -41.88 -15.80
C ARG A 893 58.86 -42.80 -14.87
N SER A 894 58.49 -42.98 -13.59
CA SER A 894 58.15 -44.31 -13.00
C SER A 894 58.02 -44.32 -11.47
N LEU A 895 57.14 -45.20 -10.95
CA LEU A 895 57.06 -45.64 -9.54
C LEU A 895 58.27 -46.53 -9.14
N PRO A 896 58.62 -46.60 -7.84
CA PRO A 896 58.35 -47.81 -7.03
C PRO A 896 57.73 -47.48 -5.63
N ARG A 897 57.04 -48.36 -4.86
CA ARG A 897 57.35 -49.73 -4.31
C ARG A 897 58.49 -49.67 -3.25
N LEU A 898 58.44 -50.20 -2.01
CA LEU A 898 57.96 -51.48 -1.38
C LEU A 898 57.63 -51.22 0.16
N ILE A 899 56.70 -51.91 0.88
CA ILE A 899 56.79 -53.19 1.68
C ILE A 899 57.63 -53.06 3.01
N ASP A 900 57.27 -53.60 4.20
CA ASP A 900 57.08 -55.05 4.53
C ASP A 900 56.32 -55.47 5.84
N GLN A 901 55.88 -56.76 5.86
CA GLN A 901 55.56 -57.81 6.91
C GLN A 901 55.22 -57.50 8.40
N THR A 902 54.59 -58.38 9.24
CA THR A 902 54.58 -59.88 9.37
C THR A 902 53.20 -60.55 9.71
N GLN A 903 53.14 -61.90 9.72
CA GLN A 903 52.00 -62.84 9.99
C GLN A 903 51.89 -63.32 11.48
N PRO A 904 50.99 -64.27 11.93
CA PRO A 904 50.01 -65.20 11.26
C PRO A 904 48.56 -65.16 11.86
N GLY A 905 47.58 -66.05 11.61
CA GLY A 905 47.35 -67.12 10.60
C GLY A 905 46.56 -68.39 11.08
N ARG A 906 45.55 -68.85 10.30
CA ARG A 906 44.61 -70.02 10.49
C ARG A 906 43.52 -69.86 11.56
N ARG A 907 42.29 -70.41 11.45
CA ARG A 907 41.64 -71.47 10.61
C ARG A 907 40.24 -70.97 10.13
N GLU A 908 39.40 -71.57 9.26
CA GLU A 908 39.41 -72.67 8.26
C GLU A 908 38.20 -72.46 7.28
N GLY A 909 37.96 -73.36 6.29
CA GLY A 909 36.67 -73.49 5.56
C GLY A 909 36.68 -73.09 4.07
N ASN A 910 36.25 -73.99 3.17
CA ASN A 910 36.43 -73.89 1.69
C ASN A 910 35.58 -74.99 0.99
N PRO A 911 35.42 -75.08 -0.36
CA PRO A 911 35.13 -74.13 -1.46
C PRO A 911 33.68 -74.42 -2.02
N PRO A 912 33.27 -74.26 -3.30
CA PRO A 912 33.82 -73.56 -4.49
C PRO A 912 32.84 -72.55 -5.20
N PRO A 913 33.27 -71.86 -6.30
CA PRO A 913 32.53 -70.75 -6.93
C PRO A 913 32.09 -71.03 -8.41
N VAL A 914 32.59 -70.21 -9.37
CA VAL A 914 32.56 -70.29 -10.87
C VAL A 914 31.25 -69.87 -11.61
N PRO A 915 31.31 -69.42 -12.90
CA PRO A 915 30.61 -68.21 -13.33
C PRO A 915 29.85 -68.37 -14.68
N SER A 916 29.73 -67.27 -15.46
CA SER A 916 29.39 -67.32 -16.89
C SER A 916 30.38 -68.16 -17.70
N PRO A 917 29.92 -68.83 -18.78
CA PRO A 917 30.56 -68.54 -20.07
C PRO A 917 29.72 -68.74 -21.37
N LYS A 918 30.16 -68.05 -22.42
CA LYS A 918 30.31 -68.50 -23.82
C LYS A 918 29.12 -68.61 -24.81
N GLU A 919 29.34 -67.92 -25.94
CA GLU A 919 28.94 -68.25 -27.31
C GLU A 919 29.60 -69.58 -27.77
N ASP A 920 29.27 -70.26 -28.88
CA ASP A 920 28.64 -69.85 -30.15
C ASP A 920 28.06 -71.10 -30.88
N LYS A 921 27.28 -70.86 -31.94
CA LYS A 921 26.79 -71.79 -32.99
C LYS A 921 25.59 -72.69 -32.64
N GLY A 922 24.49 -72.67 -33.41
CA GLY A 922 24.15 -71.76 -34.51
C GLY A 922 22.99 -72.25 -35.40
N HIS A 923 22.63 -71.42 -36.40
CA HIS A 923 21.52 -71.60 -37.37
C HIS A 923 20.10 -71.47 -36.75
N ILE A 924 19.09 -70.86 -37.39
CA ILE A 924 18.85 -70.55 -38.82
C ILE A 924 18.49 -69.05 -39.05
N GLN A 925 19.06 -68.45 -40.12
CA GLN A 925 18.58 -67.40 -41.08
C GLN A 925 17.43 -66.41 -40.71
N THR A 926 17.27 -65.15 -41.20
CA THR A 926 18.01 -64.07 -41.95
C THR A 926 17.00 -62.88 -42.07
N VAL A 927 17.21 -61.61 -42.50
CA VAL A 927 18.28 -60.68 -42.97
C VAL A 927 17.70 -59.25 -42.74
N ARG A 928 18.41 -58.22 -42.22
CA ARG A 928 19.32 -57.22 -42.86
C ARG A 928 18.68 -56.35 -43.98
N ALA A 929 19.05 -55.07 -44.20
CA ALA A 929 20.00 -54.16 -43.53
C ALA A 929 19.80 -52.66 -43.94
N GLN A 930 20.40 -51.73 -43.18
CA GLN A 930 20.94 -50.39 -43.60
C GLN A 930 19.94 -49.34 -44.18
N GLY A 931 20.27 -48.03 -44.30
CA GLY A 931 21.38 -47.27 -43.70
C GLY A 931 21.81 -46.01 -44.47
N CYS A 932 21.55 -44.81 -43.90
CA CYS A 932 22.17 -43.49 -44.18
C CYS A 932 21.95 -42.75 -45.55
N CYS A 933 22.19 -41.43 -45.48
CA CYS A 933 22.70 -40.50 -46.50
C CYS A 933 21.79 -39.70 -47.48
N ILE A 934 22.13 -38.40 -47.54
CA ILE A 934 22.07 -37.41 -48.66
C ILE A 934 20.79 -36.57 -48.88
N SER A 935 21.05 -35.30 -49.23
CA SER A 935 20.12 -34.17 -49.37
C SER A 935 20.02 -33.68 -50.83
N LEU A 936 18.98 -32.91 -51.18
CA LEU A 936 19.00 -31.62 -51.93
C LEU A 936 17.69 -31.34 -52.71
N THR A 937 17.25 -30.07 -52.70
CA THR A 937 16.40 -29.35 -53.72
C THR A 937 15.05 -29.97 -54.14
N SER A 938 13.93 -29.23 -54.29
CA SER A 938 13.77 -27.82 -54.68
C SER A 938 12.43 -27.18 -54.23
N SER A 939 12.36 -25.84 -54.32
CA SER A 939 11.14 -25.00 -54.29
C SER A 939 10.18 -25.29 -55.48
N PRO A 940 8.93 -24.73 -55.58
CA PRO A 940 8.40 -23.57 -54.84
C PRO A 940 6.94 -23.62 -54.31
N TYR A 941 6.59 -22.58 -53.54
CA TYR A 941 5.23 -22.08 -53.24
C TYR A 941 4.41 -21.78 -54.53
N PRO A 942 3.04 -21.80 -54.46
CA PRO A 942 2.31 -20.53 -54.24
C PRO A 942 1.01 -20.61 -53.40
N THR A 943 0.84 -19.59 -52.53
CA THR A 943 -0.40 -18.85 -52.18
C THR A 943 -1.80 -19.52 -52.25
N ASN A 944 -2.52 -19.61 -51.11
CA ASN A 944 -3.58 -18.62 -50.75
C ASN A 944 -4.33 -18.95 -49.43
N GLU A 945 -4.79 -17.89 -48.76
CA GLU A 945 -5.78 -17.88 -47.67
C GLU A 945 -7.24 -17.80 -48.22
N PRO A 946 -8.32 -17.80 -47.39
CA PRO A 946 -8.60 -18.61 -46.19
C PRO A 946 -10.06 -19.17 -46.18
N SER A 947 -10.43 -20.02 -45.19
CA SER A 947 -11.57 -19.77 -44.25
C SER A 947 -12.27 -21.02 -43.66
N SER A 948 -12.72 -20.86 -42.41
CA SER A 948 -13.99 -21.32 -41.80
C SER A 948 -14.58 -22.74 -42.02
N SER A 949 -14.37 -23.60 -41.01
CA SER A 949 -15.43 -24.34 -40.26
C SER A 949 -16.15 -25.60 -40.83
N SER A 950 -16.53 -26.49 -39.89
CA SER A 950 -17.77 -27.32 -39.84
C SER A 950 -17.77 -28.81 -40.27
N ARG A 951 -17.70 -29.69 -39.26
CA ARG A 951 -18.51 -30.93 -38.97
C ARG A 951 -18.65 -32.10 -39.99
N ALA A 952 -18.24 -33.29 -39.56
CA ALA A 952 -18.83 -34.63 -39.80
C ALA A 952 -18.41 -35.57 -38.63
N ILE A 953 -19.21 -36.42 -37.95
CA ILE A 953 -20.18 -37.51 -38.31
C ILE A 953 -19.45 -38.86 -38.56
N ALA A 954 -19.89 -40.04 -38.09
CA ALA A 954 -21.07 -40.44 -37.28
C ALA A 954 -20.67 -40.82 -35.82
N SER A 955 -21.00 -41.93 -35.11
CA SER A 955 -21.84 -43.16 -35.24
C SER A 955 -21.85 -43.90 -33.86
N ALA A 956 -22.80 -44.76 -33.45
CA ALA A 956 -24.17 -45.06 -33.91
C ALA A 956 -24.97 -45.90 -32.85
N GLN A 957 -26.27 -45.57 -32.66
CA GLN A 957 -27.44 -46.46 -32.51
C GLN A 957 -27.50 -47.67 -31.54
N SER A 958 -28.48 -47.69 -30.62
CA SER A 958 -29.66 -48.60 -30.75
C SER A 958 -30.81 -48.36 -29.72
N GLN A 959 -32.01 -48.11 -30.27
CA GLN A 959 -33.36 -48.51 -29.83
C GLN A 959 -34.05 -48.04 -28.50
N SER A 960 -35.32 -47.68 -28.74
CA SER A 960 -36.51 -47.36 -27.91
C SER A 960 -37.00 -48.53 -27.00
N GLN A 961 -38.06 -48.46 -26.16
CA GLN A 961 -39.32 -47.67 -26.20
C GLN A 961 -40.00 -47.58 -24.79
N SER A 962 -41.28 -47.14 -24.69
CA SER A 962 -41.94 -46.74 -23.41
C SER A 962 -43.44 -47.12 -23.26
N GLN A 963 -43.92 -47.30 -21.99
CA GLN A 963 -45.33 -47.35 -21.48
C GLN A 963 -45.32 -47.70 -19.95
N ALA A 964 -46.40 -47.67 -19.13
CA ALA A 964 -47.46 -46.67 -18.87
C ALA A 964 -48.31 -47.02 -17.58
N ALA A 965 -48.85 -46.00 -16.88
CA ALA A 965 -50.04 -45.97 -15.96
C ALA A 965 -50.27 -46.94 -14.73
N LEU A 966 -50.26 -46.38 -13.50
CA LEU A 966 -51.36 -46.18 -12.49
C LEU A 966 -52.50 -47.24 -12.24
N PRO A 967 -53.30 -47.23 -11.11
CA PRO A 967 -53.14 -46.67 -9.73
C PRO A 967 -53.81 -47.42 -8.50
N ARG A 968 -53.33 -47.16 -7.25
CA ARG A 968 -54.10 -47.07 -5.94
C ARG A 968 -54.80 -48.35 -5.33
N PRO A 969 -55.45 -48.33 -4.12
CA PRO A 969 -54.96 -47.94 -2.75
C PRO A 969 -55.47 -48.78 -1.53
N SER A 970 -54.76 -48.76 -0.38
CA SER A 970 -55.27 -48.89 1.04
C SER A 970 -54.05 -48.89 2.01
N THR A 971 -53.94 -48.31 3.22
CA THR A 971 -54.75 -47.73 4.33
C THR A 971 -54.85 -48.60 5.60
N HIS A 972 -53.97 -48.37 6.59
CA HIS A 972 -54.18 -48.27 8.06
C HIS A 972 -52.79 -48.14 8.74
N ALA A 973 -52.47 -47.05 9.46
CA ALA A 973 -52.67 -46.78 10.91
C ALA A 973 -51.66 -47.53 11.82
N SER A 974 -51.05 -46.95 12.87
CA SER A 974 -51.39 -45.72 13.63
C SER A 974 -50.18 -45.06 14.37
N ASN A 975 -50.36 -43.78 14.74
CA ASN A 975 -49.81 -43.02 15.90
C ASN A 975 -48.29 -42.96 16.23
N HIS A 976 -47.74 -41.89 16.82
CA HIS A 976 -47.96 -40.43 16.66
C HIS A 976 -46.89 -39.66 17.46
N SER A 977 -46.10 -38.79 16.82
CA SER A 977 -45.56 -37.56 17.44
C SER A 977 -45.04 -36.63 16.33
N ALA A 978 -45.28 -35.32 16.44
CA ALA A 978 -45.12 -34.40 15.32
C ALA A 978 -43.79 -33.63 15.36
N ARG A 979 -43.06 -33.66 14.22
CA ARG A 979 -42.16 -32.58 13.80
C ARG A 979 -42.64 -32.10 12.42
N PRO A 980 -42.76 -30.78 12.18
CA PRO A 980 -43.16 -30.28 10.87
C PRO A 980 -42.02 -30.49 9.86
N ALA A 981 -42.24 -31.36 8.88
CA ALA A 981 -41.36 -31.46 7.72
C ALA A 981 -41.45 -30.15 6.91
N ARG A 982 -40.35 -29.42 6.79
CA ARG A 982 -40.24 -28.35 5.78
C ARG A 982 -40.03 -29.00 4.41
N GLN A 983 -40.67 -28.44 3.39
CA GLN A 983 -40.48 -28.86 2.01
C GLN A 983 -39.12 -28.37 1.52
N ASP A 984 -38.23 -29.29 1.16
CA ASP A 984 -37.04 -28.95 0.36
C ASP A 984 -37.49 -28.59 -1.05
N GLN A 985 -37.75 -27.31 -1.29
CA GLN A 985 -37.69 -26.75 -2.64
C GLN A 985 -36.21 -26.72 -3.04
N ALA A 986 -35.85 -27.47 -4.08
CA ALA A 986 -34.50 -27.50 -4.61
C ALA A 986 -34.08 -26.10 -5.08
N GLN A 987 -33.29 -25.41 -4.27
CA GLN A 987 -32.66 -24.14 -4.62
C GLN A 987 -31.71 -24.38 -5.82
N PRO A 988 -31.63 -23.44 -6.78
CA PRO A 988 -30.66 -23.55 -7.87
C PRO A 988 -29.24 -23.49 -7.31
N LEU A 989 -28.29 -24.20 -7.95
CA LEU A 989 -26.89 -24.29 -7.51
C LEU A 989 -26.14 -22.94 -7.47
N SER A 990 -26.75 -21.85 -7.94
CA SER A 990 -26.27 -20.47 -7.87
C SER A 990 -26.85 -19.65 -6.70
N ALA A 991 -27.73 -20.21 -5.87
CA ALA A 991 -28.33 -19.53 -4.72
C ALA A 991 -27.50 -19.75 -3.46
N HIS A 992 -26.72 -18.73 -3.06
CA HIS A 992 -26.03 -18.72 -1.78
C HIS A 992 -27.04 -18.56 -0.63
N PRO A 993 -27.07 -19.47 0.37
CA PRO A 993 -28.06 -19.42 1.44
C PRO A 993 -27.72 -18.30 2.43
N THR A 994 -28.47 -17.20 2.38
CA THR A 994 -28.47 -16.16 3.42
C THR A 994 -29.74 -16.27 4.27
N LYS A 995 -29.63 -15.93 5.56
CA LYS A 995 -30.79 -15.78 6.46
C LYS A 995 -31.04 -14.30 6.76
N PRO A 996 -32.25 -13.93 7.22
CA PRO A 996 -32.51 -12.58 7.74
C PRO A 996 -31.53 -12.23 8.86
N LEU A 997 -31.22 -10.94 8.98
CA LEU A 997 -30.28 -10.43 9.95
C LEU A 997 -30.88 -10.46 11.36
N LYS A 998 -30.09 -10.88 12.35
CA LYS A 998 -30.42 -10.78 13.77
C LYS A 998 -29.31 -10.03 14.52
N LEU A 999 -29.69 -9.29 15.55
CA LEU A 999 -28.73 -8.75 16.51
C LEU A 999 -27.99 -9.92 17.20
N HIS A 1000 -26.69 -9.74 17.37
CA HIS A 1000 -25.86 -10.66 18.14
C HIS A 1000 -25.95 -10.25 19.62
N ILE A 1001 -26.28 -11.19 20.50
CA ILE A 1001 -26.41 -10.95 21.95
C ILE A 1001 -25.35 -11.79 22.65
N TRP A 1002 -24.52 -11.15 23.46
CA TRP A 1002 -23.39 -11.78 24.15
C TRP A 1002 -23.07 -11.06 25.47
N THR A 1003 -22.46 -11.77 26.40
CA THR A 1003 -22.02 -11.24 27.69
C THR A 1003 -20.51 -11.48 27.83
N SER A 1004 -19.73 -10.44 28.15
CA SER A 1004 -18.27 -10.54 28.15
C SER A 1004 -17.75 -11.15 29.46
N SER A 1005 -17.26 -12.39 29.40
CA SER A 1005 -16.76 -13.14 30.56
C SER A 1005 -15.37 -12.71 31.05
N ASN A 1006 -14.49 -12.27 30.14
CA ASN A 1006 -13.06 -12.12 30.41
C ASN A 1006 -12.58 -10.66 30.54
N ARG A 1007 -13.43 -9.68 30.18
CA ARG A 1007 -13.13 -8.23 30.23
C ARG A 1007 -14.44 -7.48 30.44
N LEU A 1008 -14.52 -6.61 31.45
CA LEU A 1008 -15.58 -5.60 31.53
C LEU A 1008 -15.23 -4.48 30.55
N TRP A 1009 -16.25 -3.95 29.86
CA TRP A 1009 -16.07 -2.99 28.77
C TRP A 1009 -16.68 -1.64 29.14
N SER A 1010 -15.95 -0.56 28.92
CA SER A 1010 -16.52 0.78 28.83
C SER A 1010 -16.87 1.13 27.38
N ARG A 1011 -17.83 2.04 27.16
CA ARG A 1011 -18.23 2.47 25.80
C ARG A 1011 -17.05 3.03 25.00
N ALA A 1012 -16.23 3.86 25.64
CA ALA A 1012 -15.04 4.47 25.03
C ALA A 1012 -13.96 3.46 24.61
N GLU A 1013 -13.90 2.28 25.25
CA GLU A 1013 -13.04 1.18 24.78
C GLU A 1013 -13.64 0.48 23.57
N LEU A 1014 -14.93 0.13 23.60
CA LEU A 1014 -15.61 -0.54 22.50
C LEU A 1014 -15.51 0.27 21.20
N ASP A 1015 -15.78 1.58 21.26
CA ASP A 1015 -15.69 2.47 20.12
C ASP A 1015 -14.22 2.63 19.62
N ARG A 1016 -13.22 2.46 20.50
CA ARG A 1016 -11.79 2.43 20.13
C ARG A 1016 -11.42 1.12 19.44
N GLU A 1017 -11.74 -0.05 20.01
CA GLU A 1017 -11.43 -1.34 19.37
C GLU A 1017 -12.15 -1.47 18.03
N ARG A 1018 -13.38 -0.94 17.90
CA ARG A 1018 -14.12 -0.86 16.63
C ARG A 1018 -13.37 -0.03 15.59
N LEU A 1019 -12.88 1.15 15.96
CA LEU A 1019 -12.08 1.98 15.06
C LEU A 1019 -10.79 1.25 14.63
N GLU A 1020 -10.03 0.72 15.59
CA GLU A 1020 -8.77 0.00 15.33
C GLU A 1020 -8.99 -1.28 14.50
N PHE A 1021 -10.08 -2.01 14.72
CA PHE A 1021 -10.43 -3.18 13.91
C PHE A 1021 -10.63 -2.79 12.44
N PHE A 1022 -11.43 -1.76 12.16
CA PHE A 1022 -11.70 -1.36 10.77
C PHE A 1022 -10.51 -0.66 10.09
N GLU A 1023 -9.69 0.09 10.82
CA GLU A 1023 -8.46 0.69 10.28
C GLU A 1023 -7.35 -0.34 10.00
N THR A 1024 -7.38 -1.52 10.65
CA THR A 1024 -6.39 -2.60 10.47
C THR A 1024 -6.77 -3.67 9.43
N ARG A 1025 -7.89 -3.53 8.71
CA ARG A 1025 -8.29 -4.53 7.69
C ARG A 1025 -7.44 -4.40 6.41
N VAL A 1026 -6.48 -5.32 6.24
CA VAL A 1026 -5.59 -5.42 5.06
C VAL A 1026 -5.82 -6.66 4.17
N THR A 1027 -6.91 -7.39 4.38
CA THR A 1027 -7.30 -8.62 3.66
C THR A 1027 -8.80 -8.64 3.40
N GLY A 1028 -9.25 -9.18 2.27
CA GLY A 1028 -10.63 -9.01 1.79
C GLY A 1028 -10.81 -7.65 1.08
N LYS A 1029 -11.98 -7.42 0.47
CA LYS A 1029 -12.20 -6.24 -0.37
C LYS A 1029 -12.52 -4.99 0.47
N PRO A 1030 -11.86 -3.83 0.22
CA PRO A 1030 -12.13 -2.60 0.96
C PRO A 1030 -13.59 -2.15 0.91
N GLU A 1031 -14.26 -2.36 -0.21
CA GLU A 1031 -15.67 -2.00 -0.42
C GLU A 1031 -16.59 -2.83 0.49
N ILE A 1032 -16.32 -4.13 0.62
CA ILE A 1032 -17.08 -5.04 1.49
C ILE A 1032 -16.86 -4.66 2.96
N TRP A 1033 -15.63 -4.36 3.38
CA TRP A 1033 -15.37 -3.85 4.73
C TRP A 1033 -16.03 -2.50 5.00
N GLN A 1034 -16.11 -1.61 4.01
CA GLN A 1034 -16.83 -0.33 4.14
C GLN A 1034 -18.34 -0.54 4.28
N THR A 1035 -18.95 -1.45 3.51
CA THR A 1035 -20.37 -1.79 3.69
C THR A 1035 -20.63 -2.45 5.05
N LEU A 1036 -19.79 -3.38 5.50
CA LEU A 1036 -19.93 -4.02 6.81
C LEU A 1036 -19.77 -3.00 7.94
N LYS A 1037 -18.82 -2.08 7.83
CA LYS A 1037 -18.70 -0.96 8.78
C LYS A 1037 -19.94 -0.07 8.79
N ALA A 1038 -20.47 0.31 7.62
CA ALA A 1038 -21.66 1.15 7.53
C ALA A 1038 -22.91 0.47 8.11
N ALA A 1039 -23.11 -0.82 7.83
CA ALA A 1039 -24.21 -1.61 8.38
C ALA A 1039 -24.10 -1.73 9.92
N LEU A 1040 -22.89 -1.93 10.45
CA LEU A 1040 -22.65 -1.95 11.89
C LEU A 1040 -22.78 -0.57 12.55
N GLU A 1041 -22.34 0.52 11.89
CA GLU A 1041 -22.52 1.89 12.36
C GLU A 1041 -24.00 2.32 12.43
N VAL A 1042 -24.91 1.66 11.70
CA VAL A 1042 -26.37 1.79 11.88
C VAL A 1042 -26.84 1.02 13.11
N LEU A 1043 -26.43 -0.24 13.27
CA LEU A 1043 -26.83 -1.08 14.40
C LEU A 1043 -26.32 -0.55 15.75
N TRP A 1044 -25.09 -0.01 15.82
CA TRP A 1044 -24.53 0.61 17.04
C TRP A 1044 -25.25 1.90 17.47
N ARG A 1045 -26.09 2.48 16.60
CA ARG A 1045 -26.94 3.66 16.87
C ARG A 1045 -28.37 3.29 17.24
N GLY A 1046 -28.80 2.06 16.94
CA GLY A 1046 -30.19 1.64 17.07
C GLY A 1046 -31.11 2.10 15.92
N GLY A 1047 -30.57 2.39 14.73
CA GLY A 1047 -31.33 2.89 13.57
C GLY A 1047 -31.35 4.41 13.43
N GLU A 1048 -32.29 4.93 12.62
CA GLU A 1048 -32.63 6.36 12.55
C GLU A 1048 -33.86 6.70 13.43
N ASP A 1049 -34.12 7.99 13.66
CA ASP A 1049 -35.22 8.50 14.51
C ASP A 1049 -36.61 8.07 13.99
N GLY A 1050 -37.06 6.88 14.42
CA GLY A 1050 -38.32 6.25 14.03
C GLY A 1050 -38.25 4.75 13.75
N ASP A 1051 -37.05 4.16 13.66
CA ASP A 1051 -36.87 2.73 13.43
C ASP A 1051 -37.28 1.90 14.67
N ILE A 1052 -38.21 0.96 14.48
CA ILE A 1052 -38.73 0.08 15.56
C ILE A 1052 -37.96 -1.23 15.71
N ASP A 1053 -36.94 -1.48 14.88
CA ASP A 1053 -36.19 -2.73 14.79
C ASP A 1053 -34.69 -2.59 15.12
N GLY A 1054 -34.27 -1.42 15.61
CA GLY A 1054 -32.86 -1.11 15.87
C GLY A 1054 -32.01 -0.86 14.61
N GLY A 1055 -32.63 -0.62 13.46
CA GLY A 1055 -31.97 -0.45 12.17
C GLY A 1055 -31.61 -1.76 11.47
N LEU A 1056 -32.19 -2.89 11.90
CA LEU A 1056 -31.93 -4.23 11.34
C LEU A 1056 -32.27 -4.31 9.84
N ALA A 1057 -33.43 -3.82 9.43
CA ALA A 1057 -33.83 -3.81 8.02
C ALA A 1057 -32.89 -2.94 7.17
N THR A 1058 -32.47 -1.78 7.70
CA THR A 1058 -31.51 -0.88 7.05
C THR A 1058 -30.15 -1.55 6.88
N ALA A 1059 -29.64 -2.23 7.91
CA ALA A 1059 -28.40 -2.99 7.85
C ALA A 1059 -28.49 -4.20 6.90
N GLU A 1060 -29.59 -4.97 6.92
CA GLU A 1060 -29.80 -6.08 5.99
C GLU A 1060 -29.87 -5.59 4.53
N MET A 1061 -30.53 -4.45 4.28
CA MET A 1061 -30.53 -3.82 2.95
C MET A 1061 -29.13 -3.41 2.49
N MET A 1062 -28.30 -2.84 3.36
CA MET A 1062 -26.90 -2.51 3.02
C MET A 1062 -26.08 -3.74 2.65
N ILE A 1063 -26.15 -4.79 3.48
CA ILE A 1063 -25.45 -6.07 3.29
C ILE A 1063 -25.87 -6.72 1.96
N LYS A 1064 -27.19 -6.82 1.74
CA LYS A 1064 -27.80 -7.42 0.55
C LYS A 1064 -27.51 -6.62 -0.73
N ALA A 1065 -27.45 -5.29 -0.66
CA ALA A 1065 -27.11 -4.42 -1.79
C ALA A 1065 -25.65 -4.55 -2.24
N ALA A 1066 -24.73 -4.92 -1.34
CA ALA A 1066 -23.35 -5.30 -1.68
C ALA A 1066 -23.19 -6.77 -2.10
N GLY A 1067 -24.29 -7.55 -2.14
CA GLY A 1067 -24.27 -8.97 -2.42
C GLY A 1067 -23.59 -9.82 -1.34
N ILE A 1068 -23.47 -9.29 -0.12
CA ILE A 1068 -22.92 -10.03 1.01
C ILE A 1068 -23.98 -11.01 1.52
N THR A 1069 -23.54 -12.22 1.88
CA THR A 1069 -24.40 -13.32 2.34
C THR A 1069 -24.07 -13.71 3.77
N VAL A 1070 -25.11 -13.97 4.57
CA VAL A 1070 -25.03 -14.23 6.02
C VAL A 1070 -25.72 -15.56 6.33
N PRO A 1071 -25.05 -16.72 6.20
CA PRO A 1071 -25.69 -18.04 6.31
C PRO A 1071 -26.26 -18.38 7.69
N THR A 1072 -25.84 -17.66 8.72
CA THR A 1072 -26.30 -17.76 10.12
C THR A 1072 -27.38 -16.73 10.48
N GLY A 1073 -27.51 -15.65 9.70
CA GLY A 1073 -28.18 -14.41 10.10
C GLY A 1073 -27.37 -13.55 11.09
N ASP A 1074 -26.17 -13.99 11.48
CA ASP A 1074 -25.36 -13.41 12.55
C ASP A 1074 -23.99 -12.93 12.02
N LEU A 1075 -23.69 -11.64 12.18
CA LEU A 1075 -22.45 -11.04 11.70
C LEU A 1075 -21.21 -11.50 12.48
N ALA A 1076 -21.34 -11.91 13.74
CA ALA A 1076 -20.21 -12.42 14.54
C ALA A 1076 -19.80 -13.84 14.10
N SER A 1077 -20.72 -14.59 13.47
CA SER A 1077 -20.39 -15.85 12.80
C SER A 1077 -19.64 -15.65 11.46
N GLY A 1078 -19.46 -14.41 11.00
CA GLY A 1078 -18.86 -14.06 9.73
C GLY A 1078 -19.79 -14.19 8.52
N VAL A 1079 -19.37 -13.56 7.42
CA VAL A 1079 -20.16 -13.37 6.20
C VAL A 1079 -19.33 -13.65 4.94
N TYR A 1080 -19.97 -13.87 3.80
CA TYR A 1080 -19.28 -14.16 2.52
C TYR A 1080 -19.65 -13.15 1.44
N ASP A 1081 -18.69 -12.69 0.63
CA ASP A 1081 -18.97 -11.86 -0.56
C ASP A 1081 -19.41 -12.69 -1.78
N VAL A 1082 -19.82 -12.03 -2.87
CA VAL A 1082 -20.29 -12.67 -4.13
C VAL A 1082 -19.26 -13.54 -4.86
N PHE A 1083 -18.03 -13.62 -4.36
CA PHE A 1083 -16.96 -14.50 -4.87
C PHE A 1083 -16.61 -15.62 -3.89
N GLY A 1084 -17.27 -15.69 -2.72
CA GLY A 1084 -17.03 -16.70 -1.69
C GLY A 1084 -15.90 -16.39 -0.71
N GLU A 1085 -15.31 -15.19 -0.76
CA GLU A 1085 -14.32 -14.74 0.24
C GLU A 1085 -15.02 -14.53 1.59
N PHE A 1086 -14.40 -14.97 2.69
CA PHE A 1086 -15.00 -14.97 4.04
C PHE A 1086 -14.48 -13.84 4.94
N TYR A 1087 -15.40 -13.13 5.57
CA TYR A 1087 -15.17 -11.93 6.38
C TYR A 1087 -15.66 -12.18 7.81
N MET A 1088 -14.73 -12.48 8.73
CA MET A 1088 -15.01 -12.72 10.15
C MET A 1088 -14.88 -11.42 10.97
N MET A 1089 -15.79 -11.21 11.93
CA MET A 1089 -15.81 -10.03 12.81
C MET A 1089 -15.98 -10.46 14.28
N PRO A 1090 -15.17 -9.95 15.23
CA PRO A 1090 -15.33 -10.26 16.66
C PRO A 1090 -16.65 -9.75 17.23
N GLU A 1091 -17.16 -10.44 18.25
CA GLU A 1091 -18.45 -10.16 18.92
C GLU A 1091 -18.56 -8.68 19.38
N HIS A 1092 -17.51 -8.15 20.02
CA HIS A 1092 -17.43 -6.75 20.47
C HIS A 1092 -17.40 -5.71 19.34
N VAL A 1093 -16.96 -6.09 18.14
CA VAL A 1093 -17.08 -5.23 16.95
C VAL A 1093 -18.52 -5.25 16.46
N VAL A 1094 -19.20 -6.40 16.51
CA VAL A 1094 -20.57 -6.56 16.02
C VAL A 1094 -21.59 -5.86 16.92
N THR A 1095 -21.59 -6.13 18.22
CA THR A 1095 -22.54 -5.52 19.18
C THR A 1095 -21.87 -5.22 20.52
N ASP A 1096 -22.49 -4.35 21.30
CA ASP A 1096 -22.13 -4.13 22.71
C ASP A 1096 -22.50 -5.37 23.54
N PRO A 1097 -21.67 -5.79 24.53
CA PRO A 1097 -22.04 -6.85 25.44
C PRO A 1097 -23.07 -6.38 26.47
N GLU A 1098 -23.87 -7.29 27.02
CA GLU A 1098 -24.89 -6.96 28.04
C GLU A 1098 -24.31 -6.39 29.35
N ASN A 1099 -23.01 -6.56 29.60
CA ASN A 1099 -22.31 -6.12 30.81
C ASN A 1099 -21.31 -4.96 30.58
N VAL A 1100 -21.70 -3.96 29.78
CA VAL A 1100 -20.98 -2.68 29.69
C VAL A 1100 -21.11 -1.90 31.02
N MET A 1101 -20.02 -1.27 31.46
CA MET A 1101 -20.03 -0.37 32.60
C MET A 1101 -20.39 1.06 32.16
N GLU A 1102 -21.43 1.62 32.77
CA GLU A 1102 -21.66 3.07 32.77
C GLU A 1102 -20.62 3.76 33.67
N SER A 1103 -20.05 4.86 33.20
CA SER A 1103 -19.09 5.65 33.98
C SER A 1103 -19.82 6.56 34.97
N ALA A 1104 -19.83 6.18 36.25
CA ALA A 1104 -20.49 6.95 37.29
C ALA A 1104 -19.79 8.29 37.57
N ASP A 1105 -20.48 9.40 37.33
CA ASP A 1105 -20.17 10.68 37.97
C ASP A 1105 -20.32 10.54 39.50
N THR A 1106 -19.38 11.09 40.27
CA THR A 1106 -19.35 10.94 41.74
C THR A 1106 -19.43 12.31 42.43
N GLU A 1107 -20.48 12.53 43.23
CA GLU A 1107 -20.77 13.83 43.85
C GLU A 1107 -20.18 14.04 45.27
N SER A 1108 -19.29 15.03 45.36
CA SER A 1108 -19.32 16.10 46.39
C SER A 1108 -18.84 15.90 47.85
N LYS A 1109 -18.32 17.02 48.39
CA LYS A 1109 -18.11 17.42 49.81
C LYS A 1109 -16.93 16.78 50.57
N SER A 1110 -16.26 17.47 51.51
CA SER A 1110 -16.55 18.80 52.11
C SER A 1110 -15.31 19.71 52.25
N ASP A 1111 -15.44 20.95 51.78
CA ASP A 1111 -15.20 22.24 52.48
C ASP A 1111 -13.94 22.46 53.36
N GLU A 1112 -13.13 23.47 53.03
CA GLU A 1112 -13.04 24.69 53.86
C GLU A 1112 -12.46 25.95 53.13
N ASP A 1113 -13.15 27.06 53.40
CA ASP A 1113 -12.96 28.51 53.23
C ASP A 1113 -12.14 29.28 52.14
N ASN A 1114 -12.68 30.47 51.84
CA ASN A 1114 -12.21 31.49 50.88
C ASN A 1114 -10.99 32.32 51.33
N LYS A 1115 -10.17 32.78 50.36
CA LYS A 1115 -9.99 34.25 50.14
C LYS A 1115 -9.30 34.68 48.83
N SER A 1116 -9.99 35.60 48.14
CA SER A 1116 -9.49 36.75 47.35
C SER A 1116 -8.04 36.76 46.82
N GLY A 1117 -7.89 36.85 45.50
CA GLY A 1117 -6.58 37.14 44.87
C GLY A 1117 -6.59 37.10 43.33
N ARG A 1118 -7.42 37.93 42.68
CA ARG A 1118 -7.33 38.14 41.23
C ARG A 1118 -6.33 39.26 40.96
N ASP A 1119 -5.26 38.99 40.22
CA ASP A 1119 -4.66 39.94 39.28
C ASP A 1119 -3.83 39.27 38.17
N GLU A 1120 -4.02 39.78 36.95
CA GLU A 1120 -3.08 39.91 35.83
C GLU A 1120 -2.08 38.77 35.49
N LEU A 1121 -2.59 37.68 34.89
CA LEU A 1121 -1.76 36.75 34.10
C LEU A 1121 -1.37 37.36 32.73
N ASN A 1122 -0.24 38.08 32.75
CA ASN A 1122 0.68 38.46 31.67
C ASN A 1122 0.30 38.04 30.21
N GLU A 1123 0.14 39.04 29.34
CA GLU A 1123 -0.18 38.86 27.91
C GLU A 1123 0.85 38.00 27.13
N GLU A 1124 2.11 37.94 27.58
CA GLU A 1124 3.12 37.08 26.94
C GLU A 1124 2.75 35.59 26.99
N GLU A 1125 2.08 35.11 28.05
CA GLU A 1125 1.75 33.68 28.15
C GLU A 1125 0.67 33.28 27.13
N ILE A 1126 -0.26 34.20 26.86
CA ILE A 1126 -1.32 34.04 25.87
C ILE A 1126 -0.75 34.04 24.44
N LEU A 1127 0.33 34.79 24.21
CA LEU A 1127 1.08 34.77 22.94
C LEU A 1127 1.84 33.45 22.74
N ARG A 1128 2.63 33.01 23.73
CA ARG A 1128 3.42 31.77 23.64
C ARG A 1128 2.53 30.54 23.39
N ARG A 1129 1.38 30.43 24.05
CA ARG A 1129 0.37 29.35 23.84
C ARG A 1129 -0.28 29.33 22.43
N ARG A 1130 0.00 30.30 21.56
CA ARG A 1130 -0.54 30.37 20.18
C ARG A 1130 0.46 30.00 19.09
N GLU A 1131 1.75 30.25 19.29
CA GLU A 1131 2.78 29.89 18.30
C GLU A 1131 2.89 28.36 18.13
N GLU A 1132 2.75 27.60 19.22
CA GLU A 1132 2.77 26.13 19.25
C GLU A 1132 1.68 25.45 18.39
N LYS A 1133 0.68 26.20 17.89
CA LYS A 1133 -0.46 25.66 17.12
C LYS A 1133 -0.50 26.06 15.65
N GLY A 1134 0.57 26.65 15.12
CA GLY A 1134 0.85 26.67 13.67
C GLY A 1134 -0.23 27.30 12.79
N LYS A 1135 -0.92 28.33 13.28
CA LYS A 1135 -1.79 29.19 12.47
C LYS A 1135 -1.07 30.51 12.17
N ALA A 1136 -1.45 31.13 11.05
CA ALA A 1136 -0.86 32.39 10.60
C ALA A 1136 -0.93 33.48 11.69
N VAL A 1137 0.11 34.32 11.75
CA VAL A 1137 0.21 35.44 12.69
C VAL A 1137 -0.92 36.43 12.40
N VAL A 1138 -1.91 36.49 13.30
CA VAL A 1138 -2.96 37.51 13.27
C VAL A 1138 -2.42 38.76 13.94
N ASN A 1139 -2.53 39.90 13.26
CA ASN A 1139 -2.05 41.18 13.77
C ASN A 1139 -2.87 41.57 15.01
N PRO A 1140 -2.27 42.05 16.13
CA PRO A 1140 -3.02 42.45 17.32
C PRO A 1140 -4.09 43.52 17.06
N LYS A 1141 -3.92 44.30 15.98
CA LYS A 1141 -4.85 45.33 15.50
C LYS A 1141 -6.16 44.78 14.88
N ASP A 1142 -6.22 43.47 14.58
CA ASP A 1142 -7.37 42.83 13.94
C ASP A 1142 -8.27 42.05 14.92
N LEU A 1143 -8.06 42.22 16.23
CA LEU A 1143 -8.88 41.61 17.29
C LEU A 1143 -10.05 42.52 17.68
N ILE A 1144 -11.28 42.05 17.45
CA ILE A 1144 -12.54 42.73 17.77
C ILE A 1144 -13.17 42.17 19.06
N LYS A 1145 -13.84 43.05 19.83
CA LYS A 1145 -14.57 42.68 21.06
C LYS A 1145 -16.05 42.46 20.76
N VAL A 1146 -16.50 41.22 20.85
CA VAL A 1146 -17.88 40.81 20.57
C VAL A 1146 -18.64 40.60 21.87
N ARG A 1147 -19.84 41.18 22.00
CA ARG A 1147 -20.75 40.93 23.13
C ARG A 1147 -21.84 39.96 22.72
N ALA A 1148 -21.98 38.85 23.44
CA ALA A 1148 -22.95 37.80 23.17
C ALA A 1148 -23.96 37.65 24.33
N ARG A 1149 -25.25 37.84 24.02
CA ARG A 1149 -26.36 37.62 24.95
C ARG A 1149 -26.87 36.20 24.83
N LEU A 1150 -26.81 35.43 25.91
CA LEU A 1150 -27.24 34.03 25.94
C LEU A 1150 -28.74 33.92 26.21
N SER A 1151 -29.44 33.06 25.44
CA SER A 1151 -30.89 32.89 25.56
C SER A 1151 -31.35 32.04 26.75
N ASP A 1152 -30.47 31.24 27.35
CA ASP A 1152 -30.83 30.28 28.42
C ASP A 1152 -30.88 30.90 29.82
N ARG A 1153 -30.18 32.02 30.06
CA ARG A 1153 -29.99 32.60 31.40
C ARG A 1153 -30.36 34.08 31.55
N GLY A 1154 -30.71 34.78 30.46
CA GLY A 1154 -31.25 36.15 30.49
C GLY A 1154 -30.35 37.23 31.12
N GLY A 1155 -29.07 36.91 31.36
CA GLY A 1155 -28.16 37.69 32.20
C GLY A 1155 -27.19 38.61 31.45
N GLN A 1156 -26.05 38.85 32.09
CA GLN A 1156 -24.99 39.75 31.61
C GLN A 1156 -24.34 39.26 30.31
N ASP A 1157 -24.03 40.18 29.39
CA ASP A 1157 -23.46 39.85 28.08
C ASP A 1157 -22.04 39.27 28.20
N LEU A 1158 -21.80 38.10 27.61
CA LEU A 1158 -20.48 37.46 27.55
C LEU A 1158 -19.59 38.20 26.54
N VAL A 1159 -18.39 38.61 26.95
CA VAL A 1159 -17.47 39.37 26.09
C VAL A 1159 -16.36 38.46 25.55
N VAL A 1160 -16.40 38.18 24.24
CA VAL A 1160 -15.47 37.28 23.56
C VAL A 1160 -14.60 38.07 22.59
N ASN A 1161 -13.28 37.95 22.73
CA ASN A 1161 -12.31 38.51 21.78
C ASN A 1161 -12.16 37.56 20.58
N ILE A 1162 -12.26 38.08 19.35
CA ILE A 1162 -12.13 37.28 18.12
C ILE A 1162 -11.44 38.05 16.99
N GLY A 1163 -10.80 37.36 16.03
CA GLY A 1163 -10.24 38.03 14.85
C GLY A 1163 -11.35 38.55 13.93
N LYS A 1164 -11.13 39.69 13.27
CA LYS A 1164 -12.13 40.35 12.42
C LYS A 1164 -12.69 39.47 11.30
N GLU A 1165 -11.85 38.58 10.75
CA GLU A 1165 -12.21 37.59 9.73
C GLU A 1165 -12.32 36.15 10.25
N ASP A 1166 -12.25 35.92 11.56
CA ASP A 1166 -12.58 34.60 12.14
C ASP A 1166 -14.07 34.29 11.88
N SER A 1167 -14.36 33.01 11.61
CA SER A 1167 -15.73 32.58 11.29
C SER A 1167 -16.64 32.53 12.52
N VAL A 1168 -17.95 32.72 12.32
CA VAL A 1168 -18.98 32.62 13.38
C VAL A 1168 -18.93 31.26 14.08
N ARG A 1169 -18.52 30.17 13.42
CA ARG A 1169 -18.30 28.86 14.07
C ARG A 1169 -17.24 28.91 15.18
N LEU A 1170 -16.18 29.69 14.97
CA LEU A 1170 -15.12 29.87 15.98
C LEU A 1170 -15.59 30.76 17.12
N LEU A 1171 -16.48 31.73 16.84
CA LEU A 1171 -17.15 32.53 17.84
C LEU A 1171 -18.10 31.70 18.71
N THR A 1172 -18.97 30.90 18.10
CA THR A 1172 -19.84 29.93 18.79
C THR A 1172 -19.01 29.04 19.71
N ARG A 1173 -17.88 28.50 19.21
CA ARG A 1173 -16.98 27.67 20.00
C ARG A 1173 -16.41 28.41 21.21
N ARG A 1174 -15.90 29.64 21.06
CA ARG A 1174 -15.39 30.43 22.20
C ARG A 1174 -16.49 30.77 23.20
N ILE A 1175 -17.70 31.09 22.72
CA ILE A 1175 -18.88 31.27 23.60
C ILE A 1175 -19.18 29.99 24.39
N CYS A 1176 -19.09 28.80 23.78
CA CYS A 1176 -19.24 27.53 24.50
C CYS A 1176 -18.11 27.29 25.54
N GLU A 1177 -16.86 27.63 25.19
CA GLU A 1177 -15.68 27.43 26.04
C GLU A 1177 -15.67 28.41 27.23
N ASP A 1178 -16.03 29.67 27.02
CA ASP A 1178 -16.08 30.72 28.05
C ASP A 1178 -17.39 30.70 28.89
N GLY A 1179 -18.47 30.09 28.39
CA GLY A 1179 -19.83 30.17 28.95
C GLY A 1179 -20.28 29.02 29.85
N LEU A 1180 -19.45 28.01 30.08
CA LEU A 1180 -19.71 26.87 31.00
C LEU A 1180 -21.08 26.19 30.76
N PHE A 1181 -21.19 25.49 29.63
CA PHE A 1181 -22.36 24.68 29.28
C PHE A 1181 -22.15 23.20 29.58
N GLN A 1182 -23.24 22.53 29.97
CA GLN A 1182 -23.28 21.08 30.09
C GLN A 1182 -23.14 20.39 28.72
N PRO A 1183 -22.56 19.18 28.64
CA PRO A 1183 -22.44 18.43 27.40
C PRO A 1183 -23.78 18.24 26.66
N GLY A 1184 -23.75 18.29 25.33
CA GLY A 1184 -24.90 18.01 24.47
C GLY A 1184 -25.68 19.23 23.95
N ARG A 1185 -25.58 20.41 24.60
CA ARG A 1185 -26.24 21.63 24.09
C ARG A 1185 -25.55 22.22 22.86
N THR A 1186 -26.33 22.86 21.99
CA THR A 1186 -25.87 23.51 20.76
C THR A 1186 -26.18 25.01 20.78
N ILE A 1187 -25.31 25.83 20.19
CA ILE A 1187 -25.50 27.30 20.15
C ILE A 1187 -25.54 27.78 18.70
N ARG A 1188 -26.54 28.61 18.36
CA ARG A 1188 -26.63 29.32 17.07
C ARG A 1188 -26.61 30.81 17.28
N ILE A 1189 -25.76 31.52 16.56
CA ILE A 1189 -25.65 32.98 16.64
C ILE A 1189 -26.69 33.62 15.72
N ALA A 1190 -27.49 34.52 16.28
CA ALA A 1190 -28.43 35.37 15.57
C ALA A 1190 -28.12 36.85 15.79
N TYR A 1191 -28.36 37.66 14.76
CA TYR A 1191 -28.15 39.11 14.79
C TYR A 1191 -29.21 39.78 13.91
N MET A 1192 -29.82 40.87 14.42
CA MET A 1192 -30.94 41.58 13.78
C MET A 1192 -32.04 40.64 13.23
N GLY A 1193 -32.41 39.62 14.02
CA GLY A 1193 -33.46 38.63 13.67
C GLY A 1193 -33.06 37.56 12.66
N LYS A 1194 -31.80 37.49 12.21
CA LYS A 1194 -31.29 36.48 11.27
C LYS A 1194 -30.24 35.59 11.92
N ILE A 1195 -30.35 34.28 11.73
CA ILE A 1195 -29.27 33.33 12.10
C ILE A 1195 -28.10 33.55 11.15
N LEU A 1196 -26.90 33.71 11.70
CA LEU A 1196 -25.67 33.92 10.93
C LEU A 1196 -25.11 32.58 10.41
N ASN A 1197 -24.49 32.63 9.23
CA ASN A 1197 -23.81 31.47 8.66
C ASN A 1197 -22.49 31.23 9.39
N GLU A 1198 -22.36 30.04 9.99
CA GLU A 1198 -21.20 29.61 10.77
C GLU A 1198 -19.86 29.70 10.02
N ASN A 1199 -19.86 29.52 8.69
CA ASN A 1199 -18.64 29.46 7.89
C ASN A 1199 -18.19 30.83 7.33
N LYS A 1200 -18.79 31.95 7.78
CA LYS A 1200 -18.43 33.33 7.40
C LYS A 1200 -18.08 34.16 8.64
N SER A 1201 -17.34 35.25 8.46
CA SER A 1201 -17.02 36.19 9.54
C SER A 1201 -18.24 37.00 10.00
N LEU A 1202 -18.14 37.67 11.15
CA LEU A 1202 -19.19 38.58 11.63
C LEU A 1202 -19.37 39.79 10.70
N VAL A 1203 -18.26 40.43 10.33
CA VAL A 1203 -18.25 41.66 9.53
C VAL A 1203 -18.80 41.42 8.12
N SER A 1204 -18.43 40.30 7.48
CA SER A 1204 -18.97 39.89 6.17
C SER A 1204 -20.47 39.53 6.19
N GLN A 1205 -21.12 39.57 7.36
CA GLN A 1205 -22.54 39.32 7.55
C GLN A 1205 -23.30 40.53 8.15
N GLY A 1206 -22.66 41.71 8.18
CA GLY A 1206 -23.30 42.98 8.55
C GLY A 1206 -23.32 43.27 10.05
N TRP A 1207 -22.61 42.51 10.89
CA TRP A 1207 -22.37 42.90 12.28
C TRP A 1207 -21.45 44.13 12.34
N GLN A 1208 -21.78 45.07 13.22
CA GLN A 1208 -21.01 46.29 13.46
C GLN A 1208 -20.38 46.25 14.85
N GLU A 1209 -19.18 46.81 14.97
CA GLU A 1209 -18.40 46.69 16.20
C GLU A 1209 -19.07 47.38 17.40
N GLY A 1210 -19.03 46.71 18.55
CA GLY A 1210 -19.75 47.10 19.76
C GLY A 1210 -21.22 46.64 19.82
N HIS A 1211 -21.84 46.19 18.72
CA HIS A 1211 -23.21 45.68 18.75
C HIS A 1211 -23.28 44.28 19.41
N VAL A 1212 -24.39 44.01 20.10
CA VAL A 1212 -24.61 42.72 20.78
C VAL A 1212 -25.20 41.70 19.79
N ILE A 1213 -24.71 40.46 19.84
CA ILE A 1213 -25.30 39.30 19.14
C ILE A 1213 -26.12 38.44 20.12
N ASN A 1214 -27.16 37.77 19.63
CA ASN A 1214 -27.94 36.82 20.42
C ASN A 1214 -27.41 35.40 20.17
N ALA A 1215 -26.82 34.79 21.20
CA ALA A 1215 -26.40 33.41 21.19
C ALA A 1215 -27.55 32.53 21.69
N MET A 1216 -28.27 31.91 20.75
CA MET A 1216 -29.41 31.05 21.05
C MET A 1216 -28.91 29.65 21.41
N VAL A 1217 -29.15 29.25 22.65
CA VAL A 1217 -28.79 27.94 23.21
C VAL A 1217 -29.98 26.99 23.08
N PHE A 1218 -29.72 25.77 22.59
CA PHE A 1218 -30.65 24.66 22.44
C PHE A 1218 -30.09 23.45 23.22
#